data_AF-A0A2A2K5I1-F1
#
_entry.id   AF-A0A2A2K5I1-F1
#
_cell.length_a   1.000
_cell.length_b   1.000
_cell.length_c   1.000
_cell.angle_alpha   90.00
_cell.angle_beta   90.00
_cell.angle_gamma   90.00
#
_symmetry.space_group_name_H-M   'P 1'
#
loop_
_entity.id
_entity.type
_entity.pdbx_description
1 polymer ?
#
loop_
_entity_poly.entity_id
_entity_poly.type
_entity_poly.pdbx_seq_one_letter_code
_entity_poly.pdbx_strand_id
1 'polypeptide(L)'
;MSLLKAAIVGEGVVGCSTALALIKKYPNIKVTVFHDRPFEQSCSFGPAGLFRIDNPDNKEYGRASFKWFAELYRTKSGAETGVKLVSGHIQSEDKEKLVDQESAYGDTVYNFRWLTDREINELFVEPSKYCIHYTAFAAEGNMYVPFLKRTLQQSNVKFVQRKIDDFDKLAEEEYSLIFNCAGIDGAKLAGDDNQMQPNRGVAIEIQAPWHKHFNYRDFATFTIPKTDTVVLGSVKQDGRWDMQGAKVVKEWCGLRPHRKQVRIERVEKKTKQQKPYTLIHHYGHGSNGITLGWGTALRAIELAAPEIAAKRPKKEMIDKFPTELIFEMYSFLGLRDLTQIAQTNSRLYSIAHSEKSPIRHRMQQRNSEVTIELVKSVVQPQEDHGYAFELYRIGIVSDIFEYQVDENSELNPTRIHFDNNFSVKCCNEHFDNPEKFKDELVASDYIEPHKCYKENFIVPRFEDTYFKCRNLEEALLHAKNHLIFLTSYYATVRKVKIIAEGGDSLLDSLVSIIESEDINVAPVSSAFFGAISIDSKAVFSSKLFSKGIEAITYEETAEVNKSCHEFIFPEQIRKKVYENKMNEPIKYQIHHSDGSGREEAKSIWDIMEFVPDGAIEYSEDESATLTNKSGQKFIVKLNYEPSSTEFRFSACSTN
;
A
#
# COMPACT_ATOMS: atom_id res chain seq x y z
N MET A 1 -26.80 -14.87 -18.72
CA MET A 1 -27.25 -14.93 -17.32
C MET A 1 -27.56 -13.52 -16.84
N SER A 2 -28.67 -13.31 -16.13
CA SER A 2 -29.04 -11.99 -15.63
C SER A 2 -28.12 -11.56 -14.49
N LEU A 3 -27.51 -10.37 -14.58
CA LEU A 3 -26.74 -9.76 -13.50
C LEU A 3 -27.59 -9.69 -12.22
N LEU A 4 -26.98 -10.02 -11.07
CA LEU A 4 -27.59 -9.86 -9.75
C LEU A 4 -28.09 -8.40 -9.61
N LYS A 5 -29.36 -8.23 -9.26
CA LYS A 5 -29.96 -6.92 -9.03
C LYS A 5 -30.01 -6.62 -7.53
N ALA A 6 -29.47 -5.47 -7.14
CA ALA A 6 -29.56 -4.95 -5.79
C ALA A 6 -30.43 -3.69 -5.73
N ALA A 7 -31.35 -3.64 -4.76
CA ALA A 7 -32.13 -2.46 -4.46
C ALA A 7 -31.59 -1.79 -3.19
N ILE A 8 -31.33 -0.48 -3.24
CA ILE A 8 -31.04 0.33 -2.07
C ILE A 8 -32.24 1.23 -1.81
N VAL A 9 -32.87 1.14 -0.65
CA VAL A 9 -34.03 1.98 -0.30
C VAL A 9 -33.53 3.14 0.56
N GLY A 10 -33.44 4.34 -0.03
CA GLY A 10 -32.96 5.58 0.57
C GLY A 10 -31.76 6.16 -0.19
N GLU A 11 -31.84 7.44 -0.59
CA GLU A 11 -30.74 8.16 -1.27
C GLU A 11 -29.92 9.07 -0.34
N GLY A 12 -30.14 8.99 0.98
CA GLY A 12 -29.33 9.69 1.96
C GLY A 12 -27.88 9.20 1.97
N VAL A 13 -27.05 9.78 2.84
CA VAL A 13 -25.61 9.43 2.91
C VAL A 13 -25.36 7.93 3.11
N VAL A 14 -26.20 7.28 3.91
CA VAL A 14 -26.08 5.84 4.19
C VAL A 14 -26.34 5.03 2.93
N GLY A 15 -27.45 5.28 2.23
CA GLY A 15 -27.79 4.57 1.00
C GLY A 15 -26.79 4.82 -0.12
N CYS A 16 -26.36 6.06 -0.33
CA CYS A 16 -25.34 6.39 -1.32
C CYS A 16 -23.97 5.76 -0.99
N SER A 17 -23.56 5.77 0.28
CA SER A 17 -22.32 5.11 0.71
C SER A 17 -22.39 3.59 0.51
N THR A 18 -23.53 2.96 0.84
CA THR A 18 -23.76 1.52 0.62
C THR A 18 -23.75 1.16 -0.85
N ALA A 19 -24.44 1.93 -1.70
CA ALA A 19 -24.40 1.73 -3.13
C ALA A 19 -22.98 1.82 -3.69
N LEU A 20 -22.19 2.83 -3.25
CA LEU A 20 -20.84 3.05 -3.73
C LEU A 20 -19.88 1.96 -3.26
N ALA A 21 -19.94 1.59 -1.98
CA ALA A 21 -19.16 0.48 -1.43
C ALA A 21 -19.49 -0.85 -2.14
N LEU A 22 -20.78 -1.09 -2.47
CA LEU A 22 -21.22 -2.28 -3.18
C LEU A 22 -20.61 -2.36 -4.58
N ILE A 23 -20.70 -1.29 -5.39
CA ILE A 23 -20.16 -1.31 -6.76
C ILE A 23 -18.63 -1.28 -6.79
N LYS A 24 -17.97 -0.63 -5.83
CA LYS A 24 -16.50 -0.66 -5.70
C LYS A 24 -15.99 -2.07 -5.42
N LYS A 25 -16.70 -2.84 -4.59
CA LYS A 25 -16.32 -4.22 -4.25
C LYS A 25 -16.82 -5.25 -5.27
N TYR A 26 -17.96 -4.99 -5.90
CA TYR A 26 -18.62 -5.91 -6.83
C TYR A 26 -19.15 -5.15 -8.08
N PRO A 27 -18.27 -4.87 -9.06
CA PRO A 27 -18.61 -4.07 -10.24
C PRO A 27 -19.73 -4.65 -11.12
N ASN A 28 -19.94 -5.98 -11.06
CA ASN A 28 -20.91 -6.70 -11.88
C ASN A 28 -22.32 -6.77 -11.26
N ILE A 29 -22.62 -6.00 -10.21
CA ILE A 29 -23.96 -5.96 -9.62
C ILE A 29 -24.75 -4.80 -10.22
N LYS A 30 -25.98 -5.06 -10.66
CA LYS A 30 -26.88 -4.01 -11.13
C LYS A 30 -27.58 -3.37 -9.95
N VAL A 31 -27.16 -2.16 -9.58
CA VAL A 31 -27.70 -1.43 -8.43
C VAL A 31 -28.79 -0.44 -8.87
N THR A 32 -29.88 -0.36 -8.12
CA THR A 32 -30.90 0.69 -8.22
C THR A 32 -31.14 1.29 -6.84
N VAL A 33 -31.08 2.62 -6.74
CA VAL A 33 -31.40 3.37 -5.52
C VAL A 33 -32.81 3.91 -5.65
N PHE A 34 -33.67 3.59 -4.69
CA PHE A 34 -35.04 4.07 -4.59
C PHE A 34 -35.14 5.16 -3.52
N HIS A 35 -35.90 6.21 -3.79
CA HIS A 35 -36.16 7.29 -2.84
C HIS A 35 -37.58 7.82 -3.02
N ASP A 36 -38.20 8.36 -1.98
CA ASP A 36 -39.61 8.78 -2.01
C ASP A 36 -39.80 10.30 -2.14
N ARG A 37 -38.72 11.07 -1.94
CA ARG A 37 -38.71 12.54 -1.96
C ARG A 37 -37.42 13.07 -2.58
N PRO A 38 -37.38 14.34 -3.01
CA PRO A 38 -36.15 15.00 -3.44
C PRO A 38 -35.09 15.00 -2.34
N PHE A 39 -33.82 14.93 -2.73
CA PHE A 39 -32.68 14.85 -1.81
C PHE A 39 -32.63 16.03 -0.82
N GLU A 40 -33.04 17.22 -1.26
CA GLU A 40 -33.08 18.46 -0.47
C GLU A 40 -34.00 18.35 0.75
N GLN A 41 -34.98 17.45 0.71
CA GLN A 41 -35.92 17.17 1.80
C GLN A 41 -35.44 16.01 2.70
N SER A 42 -34.27 15.43 2.42
CA SER A 42 -33.68 14.38 3.24
C SER A 42 -32.91 14.95 4.43
N CYS A 43 -32.81 14.18 5.53
CA CYS A 43 -31.96 14.54 6.66
C CYS A 43 -30.47 14.69 6.26
N SER A 44 -30.04 14.00 5.20
CA SER A 44 -28.65 14.05 4.72
C SER A 44 -28.34 15.31 3.90
N PHE A 45 -29.33 16.12 3.53
CA PHE A 45 -29.10 17.45 2.98
C PHE A 45 -28.54 18.44 4.03
N GLY A 46 -28.65 18.08 5.31
CA GLY A 46 -28.17 18.91 6.41
C GLY A 46 -26.74 19.39 6.22
N PRO A 47 -26.46 20.69 6.51
CA PRO A 47 -25.18 21.31 6.19
C PRO A 47 -24.07 20.94 7.20
N ALA A 48 -24.44 20.39 8.36
CA ALA A 48 -23.52 20.00 9.43
C ALA A 48 -23.09 18.53 9.30
N GLY A 49 -21.78 18.29 9.28
CA GLY A 49 -21.21 16.94 9.19
C GLY A 49 -19.80 16.83 9.75
N LEU A 50 -19.51 17.55 10.84
CA LEU A 50 -18.26 17.38 11.58
C LEU A 50 -18.16 15.95 12.09
N PHE A 51 -17.00 15.33 11.86
CA PHE A 51 -16.71 14.00 12.34
C PHE A 51 -16.65 13.99 13.88
N ARG A 52 -17.54 13.21 14.47
CA ARG A 52 -17.56 12.80 15.88
C ARG A 52 -18.27 11.48 16.00
N ILE A 53 -17.96 10.72 17.05
CA ILE A 53 -18.57 9.42 17.32
C ILE A 53 -19.32 9.52 18.65
N ASP A 54 -20.65 9.66 18.59
CA ASP A 54 -21.47 9.84 19.80
C ASP A 54 -21.60 8.54 20.65
N ASN A 55 -21.42 7.36 20.04
CA ASN A 55 -21.44 6.07 20.74
C ASN A 55 -20.12 5.31 20.48
N PRO A 56 -19.27 5.09 21.51
CA PRO A 56 -17.97 4.43 21.40
C PRO A 56 -18.00 3.05 20.74
N ASP A 57 -19.11 2.30 20.82
CA ASP A 57 -19.25 0.99 20.17
C ASP A 57 -19.09 1.09 18.63
N ASN A 58 -19.28 2.29 18.06
CA ASN A 58 -19.13 2.54 16.62
C ASN A 58 -17.72 2.99 16.21
N LYS A 59 -16.74 2.94 17.12
CA LYS A 59 -15.36 3.40 16.90
C LYS A 59 -14.74 2.85 15.62
N GLU A 60 -14.89 1.55 15.37
CA GLU A 60 -14.32 0.90 14.17
C GLU A 60 -14.98 1.39 12.87
N TYR A 61 -16.29 1.62 12.87
CA TYR A 61 -16.97 2.23 11.72
C TYR A 61 -16.54 3.67 11.50
N GLY A 62 -16.31 4.42 12.58
CA GLY A 62 -15.75 5.76 12.52
C GLY A 62 -14.35 5.78 11.92
N ARG A 63 -13.44 4.91 12.38
CA ARG A 63 -12.07 4.77 11.84
C ARG A 63 -12.07 4.46 10.35
N ALA A 64 -12.90 3.53 9.90
CA ALA A 64 -13.02 3.21 8.47
C ALA A 64 -13.53 4.41 7.65
N SER A 65 -14.49 5.15 8.18
CA SER A 65 -15.02 6.36 7.53
C SER A 65 -14.01 7.51 7.51
N PHE A 66 -13.22 7.66 8.58
CA PHE A 66 -12.17 8.66 8.66
C PHE A 66 -11.08 8.42 7.60
N LYS A 67 -10.67 7.16 7.41
CA LYS A 67 -9.75 6.77 6.32
C LYS A 67 -10.30 7.13 4.94
N TRP A 68 -11.60 6.91 4.72
CA TRP A 68 -12.27 7.29 3.48
C TRP A 68 -12.31 8.80 3.25
N PHE A 69 -12.63 9.59 4.28
CA PHE A 69 -12.54 11.05 4.17
C PHE A 69 -11.11 11.52 3.91
N ALA A 70 -10.10 10.88 4.50
CA ALA A 70 -8.70 11.17 4.22
C ALA A 70 -8.31 10.82 2.77
N GLU A 71 -8.82 9.72 2.20
CA GLU A 71 -8.63 9.39 0.78
C GLU A 71 -9.25 10.46 -0.12
N LEU A 72 -10.51 10.84 0.13
CA LEU A 72 -11.19 11.89 -0.64
C LEU A 72 -10.46 13.23 -0.55
N TYR A 73 -10.04 13.63 0.65
CA TYR A 73 -9.32 14.87 0.87
C TYR A 73 -7.98 14.92 0.13
N ARG A 74 -7.26 13.79 0.02
CA ARG A 74 -5.98 13.72 -0.71
C ARG A 74 -6.16 13.66 -2.23
N THR A 75 -7.26 13.11 -2.71
CA THR A 75 -7.45 12.79 -4.13
C THR A 75 -8.41 13.73 -4.87
N LYS A 76 -9.19 14.52 -4.13
CA LYS A 76 -10.24 15.39 -4.67
C LYS A 76 -10.27 16.73 -3.93
N SER A 77 -10.79 17.76 -4.60
CA SER A 77 -10.99 19.07 -3.98
C SER A 77 -12.17 19.04 -3.00
N GLY A 78 -12.04 19.78 -1.89
CA GLY A 78 -13.16 20.02 -0.97
C GLY A 78 -14.34 20.75 -1.62
N ALA A 79 -14.09 21.56 -2.65
CA ALA A 79 -15.15 22.19 -3.45
C ALA A 79 -15.95 21.17 -4.29
N GLU A 80 -15.34 20.03 -4.63
CA GLU A 80 -15.99 18.96 -5.38
C GLU A 80 -16.78 18.01 -4.46
N THR A 81 -16.15 17.62 -3.34
CA THR A 81 -16.65 16.57 -2.44
C THR A 81 -17.39 17.08 -1.23
N GLY A 82 -17.24 18.35 -0.86
CA GLY A 82 -17.70 18.89 0.42
C GLY A 82 -16.93 18.36 1.64
N VAL A 83 -15.88 17.55 1.45
CA VAL A 83 -15.04 16.98 2.52
C VAL A 83 -13.83 17.89 2.72
N LYS A 84 -13.58 18.28 3.96
CA LYS A 84 -12.46 19.15 4.33
C LYS A 84 -11.96 18.86 5.73
N LEU A 85 -10.72 19.26 5.98
CA LEU A 85 -10.13 19.19 7.30
C LEU A 85 -10.37 20.49 8.06
N VAL A 86 -10.91 20.39 9.28
CA VAL A 86 -11.18 21.54 10.16
C VAL A 86 -10.69 21.24 11.58
N SER A 87 -10.06 22.24 12.19
CA SER A 87 -9.63 22.21 13.59
C SER A 87 -10.66 22.92 14.46
N GLY A 88 -10.72 22.61 15.74
CA GLY A 88 -11.68 23.28 16.61
C GLY A 88 -11.76 22.70 18.01
N HIS A 89 -12.82 23.08 18.71
CA HIS A 89 -12.94 22.89 20.15
C HIS A 89 -14.31 22.34 20.55
N ILE A 90 -14.33 21.55 21.62
CA ILE A 90 -15.56 21.18 22.32
C ILE A 90 -15.40 21.55 23.79
N GLN A 91 -16.32 22.37 24.27
CA GLN A 91 -16.42 22.89 25.62
C GLN A 91 -17.60 22.23 26.35
N SER A 92 -17.42 21.90 27.63
CA SER A 92 -18.45 21.27 28.46
C SER A 92 -18.21 21.58 29.93
N GLU A 93 -19.29 21.75 30.70
CA GLU A 93 -19.21 21.74 32.17
C GLU A 93 -19.02 20.33 32.74
N ASP A 94 -19.38 19.33 31.94
CA ASP A 94 -19.30 17.93 32.28
C ASP A 94 -18.05 17.30 31.66
N LYS A 95 -17.09 16.92 32.52
CA LYS A 95 -15.82 16.30 32.10
C LYS A 95 -16.02 14.91 31.50
N GLU A 96 -16.97 14.12 32.02
CA GLU A 96 -17.16 12.73 31.60
C GLU A 96 -17.55 12.65 30.13
N LYS A 97 -18.42 13.56 29.67
CA LYS A 97 -18.77 13.66 28.24
C LYS A 97 -17.56 13.85 27.33
N LEU A 98 -16.54 14.60 27.77
CA LEU A 98 -15.32 14.83 26.99
C LEU A 98 -14.36 13.64 27.06
N VAL A 99 -14.27 12.94 28.20
CA VAL A 99 -13.53 11.67 28.32
C VAL A 99 -14.10 10.62 27.38
N ASP A 100 -15.44 10.54 27.28
CA ASP A 100 -16.09 9.62 26.33
C ASP A 100 -15.69 9.92 24.88
N GLN A 101 -15.51 11.20 24.52
CA GLN A 101 -15.03 11.57 23.17
C GLN A 101 -13.59 11.13 22.94
N GLU A 102 -12.71 11.31 23.92
CA GLU A 102 -11.32 10.85 23.87
C GLU A 102 -11.24 9.34 23.62
N SER A 103 -12.03 8.57 24.38
CA SER A 103 -12.14 7.12 24.20
C SER A 103 -12.70 6.74 22.82
N ALA A 104 -13.74 7.42 22.38
CA ALA A 104 -14.45 7.11 21.14
C ALA A 104 -13.61 7.39 19.88
N TYR A 105 -12.89 8.52 19.82
CA TYR A 105 -12.19 8.92 18.60
C TYR A 105 -10.89 9.72 18.80
N GLY A 106 -10.41 9.91 20.03
CA GLY A 106 -9.18 10.68 20.28
C GLY A 106 -7.94 10.10 19.60
N ASP A 107 -7.90 8.78 19.40
CA ASP A 107 -6.84 8.06 18.67
C ASP A 107 -7.06 7.98 17.14
N THR A 108 -8.16 8.56 16.66
CA THR A 108 -8.58 8.49 15.26
C THR A 108 -8.47 9.86 14.59
N VAL A 109 -8.84 10.92 15.30
CA VAL A 109 -8.73 12.30 14.81
C VAL A 109 -7.32 12.84 15.03
N TYR A 110 -6.97 13.92 14.34
CA TYR A 110 -5.66 14.54 14.48
C TYR A 110 -5.63 15.52 15.65
N ASN A 111 -4.44 15.69 16.25
CA ASN A 111 -4.16 16.72 17.27
C ASN A 111 -5.17 16.72 18.44
N PHE A 112 -5.67 15.54 18.84
CA PHE A 112 -6.54 15.45 20.01
C PHE A 112 -5.76 15.81 21.27
N ARG A 113 -6.27 16.76 22.05
CA ARG A 113 -5.69 17.14 23.35
C ARG A 113 -6.70 17.90 24.21
N TRP A 114 -6.47 17.91 25.51
CA TRP A 114 -7.15 18.81 26.44
C TRP A 114 -6.52 20.21 26.36
N LEU A 115 -7.33 21.25 26.43
CA LEU A 115 -6.83 22.62 26.54
C LEU A 115 -6.42 22.92 27.99
N THR A 116 -5.39 23.75 28.14
CA THR A 116 -4.98 24.28 29.43
C THR A 116 -5.92 25.40 29.90
N ASP A 117 -5.97 25.67 31.21
CA ASP A 117 -6.76 26.79 31.75
C ASP A 117 -6.39 28.12 31.10
N ARG A 118 -5.11 28.33 30.76
CA ARG A 118 -4.65 29.50 30.04
C ARG A 118 -5.29 29.60 28.66
N GLU A 119 -5.20 28.54 27.85
CA GLU A 119 -5.81 28.51 26.51
C GLU A 119 -7.32 28.70 26.57
N ILE A 120 -7.98 28.09 27.54
CA ILE A 120 -9.44 28.21 27.76
C ILE A 120 -9.82 29.68 27.99
N ASN A 121 -9.12 30.38 28.89
CA ASN A 121 -9.41 31.77 29.23
C ASN A 121 -8.98 32.76 28.13
N GLU A 122 -7.98 32.42 27.31
CA GLU A 122 -7.55 33.27 26.18
C GLU A 122 -8.44 33.09 24.94
N LEU A 123 -8.97 31.89 24.70
CA LEU A 123 -9.75 31.58 23.48
C LEU A 123 -11.25 31.87 23.60
N PHE A 124 -11.82 31.87 24.81
CA PHE A 124 -13.25 31.98 25.01
C PHE A 124 -13.58 33.11 26.01
N VAL A 125 -14.57 33.93 25.64
CA VAL A 125 -15.06 35.04 26.50
C VAL A 125 -15.80 34.50 27.72
N GLU A 126 -16.58 33.44 27.52
CA GLU A 126 -17.32 32.73 28.57
C GLU A 126 -16.99 31.24 28.45
N PRO A 127 -15.81 30.81 28.94
CA PRO A 127 -15.39 29.43 28.79
C PRO A 127 -16.24 28.48 29.65
N SER A 128 -16.44 27.25 29.17
CA SER A 128 -16.80 26.17 30.07
C SER A 128 -15.58 25.62 30.80
N LYS A 129 -15.81 24.92 31.92
CA LYS A 129 -14.74 24.41 32.78
C LYS A 129 -13.78 23.44 32.08
N TYR A 130 -14.26 22.64 31.14
CA TYR A 130 -13.44 21.66 30.43
C TYR A 130 -13.51 21.87 28.93
N CYS A 131 -12.37 21.76 28.26
CA CYS A 131 -12.30 21.89 26.81
C CYS A 131 -11.30 20.91 26.20
N ILE A 132 -11.69 20.30 25.08
CA ILE A 132 -10.81 19.52 24.22
C ILE A 132 -10.62 20.23 22.88
N HIS A 133 -9.48 19.99 22.24
CA HIS A 133 -9.15 20.44 20.90
C HIS A 133 -8.84 19.23 20.03
N TYR A 134 -9.26 19.29 18.77
CA TYR A 134 -8.85 18.32 17.76
C TYR A 134 -9.04 18.86 16.34
N THR A 135 -8.50 18.11 15.37
CA THR A 135 -8.62 18.36 13.95
C THR A 135 -9.22 17.13 13.28
N ALA A 136 -10.32 17.31 12.57
CA ALA A 136 -11.05 16.21 11.94
C ALA A 136 -11.67 16.63 10.61
N PHE A 137 -12.21 15.64 9.87
CA PHE A 137 -12.95 15.93 8.66
C PHE A 137 -14.35 16.48 8.99
N ALA A 138 -14.80 17.45 8.21
CA ALA A 138 -16.20 17.82 8.09
C ALA A 138 -16.65 17.54 6.66
N ALA A 139 -17.81 16.90 6.50
CA ALA A 139 -18.41 16.64 5.20
C ALA A 139 -19.77 17.33 5.10
N GLU A 140 -19.89 18.29 4.18
CA GLU A 140 -21.12 19.05 3.96
C GLU A 140 -22.14 18.16 3.23
N GLY A 141 -23.23 17.78 3.90
CA GLY A 141 -24.17 16.79 3.37
C GLY A 141 -24.76 17.17 2.01
N ASN A 142 -25.06 18.46 1.81
CA ASN A 142 -25.54 19.06 0.57
C ASN A 142 -24.50 19.10 -0.57
N MET A 143 -23.25 18.70 -0.34
CA MET A 143 -22.18 18.60 -1.34
C MET A 143 -21.68 17.16 -1.47
N TYR A 144 -21.43 16.51 -0.32
CA TYR A 144 -20.90 15.17 -0.22
C TYR A 144 -21.84 14.10 -0.80
N VAL A 145 -23.13 14.13 -0.46
CA VAL A 145 -24.06 13.14 -1.00
C VAL A 145 -24.32 13.36 -2.49
N PRO A 146 -24.48 14.60 -3.01
CA PRO A 146 -24.49 14.85 -4.45
C PRO A 146 -23.22 14.38 -5.17
N PHE A 147 -22.04 14.52 -4.56
CA PHE A 147 -20.80 13.94 -5.09
C PHE A 147 -20.87 12.41 -5.20
N LEU A 148 -21.32 11.71 -4.14
CA LEU A 148 -21.53 10.26 -4.18
C LEU A 148 -22.54 9.88 -5.27
N LYS A 149 -23.67 10.60 -5.37
CA LYS A 149 -24.72 10.38 -6.36
C LYS A 149 -24.19 10.52 -7.79
N ARG A 150 -23.42 11.58 -8.09
CA ARG A 150 -22.78 11.76 -9.41
C ARG A 150 -21.82 10.61 -9.73
N THR A 151 -21.01 10.19 -8.76
CA THR A 151 -20.08 9.06 -8.90
C THR A 151 -20.81 7.75 -9.21
N LEU A 152 -21.94 7.52 -8.54
CA LEU A 152 -22.82 6.37 -8.77
C LEU A 152 -23.47 6.41 -10.15
N GLN A 153 -23.97 7.57 -10.59
CA GLN A 153 -24.57 7.74 -11.91
C GLN A 153 -23.56 7.52 -13.03
N GLN A 154 -22.32 8.01 -12.87
CA GLN A 154 -21.20 7.73 -13.78
C GLN A 154 -20.87 6.23 -13.84
N SER A 155 -21.18 5.49 -12.77
CA SER A 155 -21.04 4.04 -12.69
C SER A 155 -22.31 3.27 -13.10
N ASN A 156 -23.22 3.92 -13.85
CA ASN A 156 -24.48 3.35 -14.35
C ASN A 156 -25.50 2.89 -13.26
N VAL A 157 -25.40 3.42 -12.04
CA VAL A 157 -26.40 3.18 -11.00
C VAL A 157 -27.64 4.04 -11.26
N LYS A 158 -28.82 3.42 -11.24
CA LYS A 158 -30.10 4.10 -11.47
C LYS A 158 -30.65 4.66 -10.16
N PHE A 159 -31.17 5.89 -10.22
CA PHE A 159 -31.96 6.49 -9.14
C PHE A 159 -33.41 6.56 -9.59
N VAL A 160 -34.33 6.03 -8.77
CA VAL A 160 -35.76 5.96 -9.08
C VAL A 160 -36.54 6.58 -7.94
N GLN A 161 -37.25 7.68 -8.23
CA GLN A 161 -38.15 8.27 -7.26
C GLN A 161 -39.44 7.42 -7.18
N ARG A 162 -39.53 6.59 -6.15
CA ARG A 162 -40.67 5.71 -5.86
C ARG A 162 -40.69 5.40 -4.37
N LYS A 163 -41.85 5.64 -3.73
CA LYS A 163 -42.09 5.21 -2.35
C LYS A 163 -42.15 3.68 -2.27
N ILE A 164 -41.35 3.11 -1.38
CA ILE A 164 -41.35 1.68 -1.08
C ILE A 164 -42.02 1.50 0.27
N ASP A 165 -43.22 0.89 0.27
CA ASP A 165 -43.97 0.56 1.49
C ASP A 165 -43.82 -0.92 1.90
N ASP A 166 -43.24 -1.74 1.02
CA ASP A 166 -43.09 -3.19 1.20
C ASP A 166 -41.89 -3.71 0.39
N PHE A 167 -41.01 -4.47 1.04
CA PHE A 167 -39.84 -5.07 0.38
C PHE A 167 -40.23 -6.24 -0.53
N ASP A 168 -41.36 -6.90 -0.29
CA ASP A 168 -41.81 -8.02 -1.12
C ASP A 168 -41.99 -7.61 -2.58
N LYS A 169 -42.52 -6.39 -2.81
CA LYS A 169 -42.69 -5.82 -4.15
C LYS A 169 -41.37 -5.70 -4.91
N LEU A 170 -40.30 -5.30 -4.22
CA LEU A 170 -38.97 -5.22 -4.83
C LEU A 170 -38.44 -6.61 -5.18
N ALA A 171 -38.63 -7.59 -4.30
CA ALA A 171 -38.24 -8.97 -4.58
C ALA A 171 -39.01 -9.55 -5.78
N GLU A 172 -40.32 -9.28 -5.89
CA GLU A 172 -41.15 -9.63 -7.04
C GLU A 172 -40.61 -8.99 -8.34
N GLU A 173 -40.06 -7.77 -8.28
CA GLU A 173 -39.38 -7.08 -9.39
C GLU A 173 -37.93 -7.56 -9.70
N GLU A 174 -37.57 -8.74 -9.20
CA GLU A 174 -36.26 -9.40 -9.39
C GLU A 174 -35.10 -8.80 -8.58
N TYR A 175 -35.36 -7.96 -7.57
CA TYR A 175 -34.33 -7.52 -6.63
C TYR A 175 -34.17 -8.53 -5.50
N SER A 176 -33.25 -9.48 -5.67
CA SER A 176 -33.01 -10.51 -4.64
C SER A 176 -32.11 -10.06 -3.49
N LEU A 177 -31.41 -8.93 -3.64
CA LEU A 177 -30.61 -8.32 -2.58
C LEU A 177 -31.14 -6.90 -2.33
N ILE A 178 -31.66 -6.66 -1.13
CA ILE A 178 -32.29 -5.39 -0.77
C ILE A 178 -31.59 -4.81 0.45
N PHE A 179 -31.22 -3.53 0.39
CA PHE A 179 -30.68 -2.78 1.52
C PHE A 179 -31.72 -1.76 1.96
N ASN A 180 -32.17 -1.86 3.21
CA ASN A 180 -33.04 -0.88 3.85
C ASN A 180 -32.18 0.22 4.48
N CYS A 181 -32.00 1.32 3.75
CA CYS A 181 -31.25 2.51 4.16
C CYS A 181 -32.18 3.73 4.34
N ALA A 182 -33.47 3.51 4.61
CA ALA A 182 -34.51 4.54 4.56
C ALA A 182 -34.54 5.45 5.81
N GLY A 183 -33.46 5.47 6.60
CA GLY A 183 -33.32 6.31 7.79
C GLY A 183 -34.45 6.05 8.79
N ILE A 184 -35.22 7.11 9.11
CA ILE A 184 -36.30 7.04 10.09
C ILE A 184 -37.47 6.18 9.59
N ASP A 185 -37.77 6.23 8.30
CA ASP A 185 -38.82 5.43 7.68
C ASP A 185 -38.38 3.98 7.48
N GLY A 186 -37.07 3.70 7.54
CA GLY A 186 -36.51 2.34 7.51
C GLY A 186 -36.97 1.48 8.68
N ALA A 187 -37.19 2.08 9.86
CA ALA A 187 -37.72 1.37 11.02
C ALA A 187 -39.20 0.99 10.84
N LYS A 188 -39.99 1.90 10.27
CA LYS A 188 -41.39 1.62 9.91
C LYS A 188 -41.50 0.48 8.92
N LEU A 189 -40.67 0.49 7.86
CA LEU A 189 -40.62 -0.59 6.87
C LEU A 189 -40.17 -1.93 7.45
N ALA A 190 -39.35 -1.90 8.50
CA ALA A 190 -38.89 -3.10 9.19
C ALA A 190 -39.85 -3.59 10.28
N GLY A 191 -40.87 -2.79 10.65
CA GLY A 191 -41.78 -3.08 11.76
C GLY A 191 -41.15 -2.92 13.15
N ASP A 192 -40.11 -2.10 13.30
CA ASP A 192 -39.41 -1.83 14.56
C ASP A 192 -39.27 -0.33 14.87
N ASP A 193 -40.27 0.45 14.45
CA ASP A 193 -40.38 1.89 14.68
C ASP A 193 -40.34 2.28 16.17
N ASN A 194 -40.79 1.39 17.06
CA ASN A 194 -40.65 1.56 18.51
C ASN A 194 -39.19 1.66 19.02
N GLN A 195 -38.20 1.20 18.24
CA GLN A 195 -36.77 1.34 18.54
C GLN A 195 -36.18 2.64 18.00
N MET A 196 -36.96 3.47 17.31
CA MET A 196 -36.52 4.68 16.62
C MET A 196 -37.10 5.94 17.27
N GLN A 197 -36.25 6.96 17.44
CA GLN A 197 -36.68 8.27 17.92
C GLN A 197 -36.13 9.38 17.01
N PRO A 198 -36.91 10.43 16.73
CA PRO A 198 -36.41 11.58 16.02
C PRO A 198 -35.61 12.48 16.96
N ASN A 199 -34.43 12.91 16.54
CA ASN A 199 -33.71 13.99 17.23
C ASN A 199 -33.73 15.22 16.34
N ARG A 200 -34.71 16.12 16.59
CA ARG A 200 -34.91 17.34 15.82
C ARG A 200 -33.71 18.26 15.97
N GLY A 201 -33.19 18.73 14.83
CA GLY A 201 -32.11 19.70 14.75
C GLY A 201 -32.53 20.94 14.00
N VAL A 202 -32.21 22.11 14.56
CA VAL A 202 -32.35 23.40 13.88
C VAL A 202 -30.98 24.05 13.73
N ALA A 203 -30.69 24.53 12.53
CA ALA A 203 -29.46 25.24 12.24
C ALA A 203 -29.69 26.40 11.27
N ILE A 204 -28.92 27.48 11.47
CA ILE A 204 -28.90 28.68 10.64
C ILE A 204 -27.54 28.74 9.93
N GLU A 205 -27.54 29.19 8.68
CA GLU A 205 -26.33 29.38 7.90
C GLU A 205 -26.05 30.89 7.76
N ILE A 206 -24.84 31.32 8.13
CA ILE A 206 -24.42 32.74 8.06
C ILE A 206 -23.14 32.90 7.23
N GLN A 207 -22.89 34.11 6.73
CA GLN A 207 -21.61 34.47 6.13
C GLN A 207 -20.67 35.00 7.21
N ALA A 208 -19.66 34.21 7.56
CA ALA A 208 -18.61 34.59 8.50
C ALA A 208 -17.28 33.95 8.07
N PRO A 209 -16.69 34.36 6.94
CA PRO A 209 -15.54 33.69 6.35
C PRO A 209 -14.29 33.70 7.24
N TRP A 210 -14.19 34.59 8.22
CA TRP A 210 -13.11 34.63 9.21
C TRP A 210 -13.19 33.51 10.25
N HIS A 211 -14.34 32.86 10.43
CA HIS A 211 -14.52 31.80 11.42
C HIS A 211 -14.04 30.45 10.86
N LYS A 212 -12.81 30.05 11.21
CA LYS A 212 -12.14 28.87 10.66
C LYS A 212 -12.15 27.64 11.58
N HIS A 213 -12.50 27.81 12.85
CA HIS A 213 -12.53 26.73 13.83
C HIS A 213 -13.96 26.30 14.11
N PHE A 214 -14.23 25.00 14.20
CA PHE A 214 -15.50 24.57 14.79
C PHE A 214 -15.48 24.82 16.30
N ASN A 215 -16.64 25.10 16.88
CA ASN A 215 -16.79 25.21 18.32
C ASN A 215 -18.09 24.54 18.77
N TYR A 216 -18.04 23.77 19.86
CA TYR A 216 -19.24 23.22 20.50
C TYR A 216 -19.27 23.64 21.96
N ARG A 217 -20.48 23.90 22.47
CA ARG A 217 -20.79 23.99 23.89
C ARG A 217 -21.85 22.94 24.22
N ASP A 218 -21.50 22.02 25.10
CA ASP A 218 -22.34 20.91 25.60
C ASP A 218 -23.02 20.08 24.50
N PHE A 219 -22.37 19.95 23.33
CA PHE A 219 -22.87 19.19 22.17
C PHE A 219 -24.24 19.64 21.62
N ALA A 220 -24.77 20.76 22.11
CA ALA A 220 -26.09 21.28 21.78
C ALA A 220 -26.00 22.56 20.95
N THR A 221 -25.08 23.46 21.33
CA THR A 221 -24.81 24.70 20.61
C THR A 221 -23.47 24.57 19.89
N PHE A 222 -23.44 24.89 18.60
CA PHE A 222 -22.24 24.70 17.80
C PHE A 222 -22.11 25.65 16.63
N THR A 223 -20.87 25.86 16.23
CA THR A 223 -20.48 26.48 14.96
C THR A 223 -19.63 25.51 14.16
N ILE A 224 -19.93 25.33 12.87
CA ILE A 224 -19.13 24.52 11.96
C ILE A 224 -18.86 25.35 10.70
N PRO A 225 -17.60 25.68 10.41
CA PRO A 225 -17.23 26.34 9.16
C PRO A 225 -17.61 25.48 7.95
N LYS A 226 -18.29 26.09 6.97
CA LYS A 226 -18.52 25.60 5.60
C LYS A 226 -17.48 26.19 4.63
N THR A 227 -17.54 25.82 3.35
CA THR A 227 -16.65 26.40 2.33
C THR A 227 -16.80 27.93 2.29
N ASP A 228 -18.04 28.42 2.22
CA ASP A 228 -18.34 29.85 2.06
C ASP A 228 -19.13 30.47 3.23
N THR A 229 -19.59 29.65 4.16
CA THR A 229 -20.52 30.04 5.23
C THR A 229 -20.13 29.39 6.56
N VAL A 230 -20.89 29.64 7.60
CA VAL A 230 -20.78 28.95 8.89
C VAL A 230 -22.17 28.47 9.29
N VAL A 231 -22.27 27.23 9.74
CA VAL A 231 -23.50 26.69 10.31
C VAL A 231 -23.49 26.95 11.81
N LEU A 232 -24.51 27.64 12.31
CA LEU A 232 -24.81 27.78 13.73
C LEU A 232 -25.97 26.86 14.07
N GLY A 233 -25.74 25.89 14.95
CA GLY A 233 -26.81 25.07 15.52
C GLY A 233 -26.99 25.39 17.00
N SER A 234 -28.23 25.47 17.48
CA SER A 234 -28.52 25.75 18.90
C SER A 234 -29.60 24.85 19.50
N VAL A 235 -30.19 23.93 18.71
CA VAL A 235 -31.31 23.11 19.17
C VAL A 235 -31.11 21.63 18.80
N LYS A 236 -31.04 20.78 19.83
CA LYS A 236 -31.19 19.32 19.75
C LYS A 236 -32.35 18.93 20.66
N GLN A 237 -33.45 18.45 20.08
CA GLN A 237 -34.68 18.12 20.80
C GLN A 237 -35.04 16.65 20.56
N ASP A 238 -34.83 15.81 21.56
CA ASP A 238 -35.12 14.39 21.49
C ASP A 238 -36.65 14.15 21.51
N GLY A 239 -37.12 13.21 20.69
CA GLY A 239 -38.54 12.82 20.63
C GLY A 239 -39.48 13.82 19.95
N ARG A 240 -38.98 14.94 19.41
CA ARG A 240 -39.78 15.96 18.71
C ARG A 240 -39.90 15.69 17.21
N TRP A 241 -41.13 15.71 16.69
CA TRP A 241 -41.47 15.35 15.30
C TRP A 241 -41.86 16.55 14.42
N ASP A 242 -42.16 17.71 15.01
CA ASP A 242 -42.67 18.88 14.28
C ASP A 242 -41.59 19.62 13.48
N MET A 243 -41.98 20.11 12.30
CA MET A 243 -41.11 20.85 11.36
C MET A 243 -41.63 22.27 11.07
N GLN A 244 -42.76 22.70 11.65
CA GLN A 244 -43.40 24.00 11.40
C GLN A 244 -42.95 25.08 12.40
N GLY A 245 -42.86 26.35 11.98
CA GLY A 245 -42.66 27.52 12.86
C GLY A 245 -41.34 28.29 12.72
N ALA A 246 -40.57 28.02 11.69
CA ALA A 246 -39.22 28.54 11.49
C ALA A 246 -39.21 29.64 10.40
N LYS A 247 -38.96 30.91 10.78
CA LYS A 247 -38.87 32.03 9.83
C LYS A 247 -37.65 32.90 10.13
N VAL A 248 -36.50 32.57 9.53
CA VAL A 248 -35.37 33.49 9.26
C VAL A 248 -34.72 33.10 7.92
N VAL A 249 -34.16 34.10 7.20
CA VAL A 249 -33.77 34.18 5.78
C VAL A 249 -33.19 32.93 5.08
N LYS A 250 -32.53 31.99 5.80
CA LYS A 250 -32.24 30.61 5.34
C LYS A 250 -32.04 29.70 6.56
N GLU A 251 -32.90 28.71 6.74
CA GLU A 251 -32.93 27.83 7.92
C GLU A 251 -33.04 26.36 7.48
N TRP A 252 -32.31 25.46 8.13
CA TRP A 252 -32.43 24.01 7.93
C TRP A 252 -32.98 23.34 9.19
N CYS A 253 -34.01 22.52 9.02
CA CYS A 253 -34.58 21.66 10.06
C CYS A 253 -34.58 20.21 9.56
N GLY A 254 -34.22 19.26 10.42
CA GLY A 254 -34.18 17.84 10.08
C GLY A 254 -34.42 16.91 11.26
N LEU A 255 -35.08 15.78 11.00
CA LEU A 255 -35.29 14.70 11.97
C LEU A 255 -34.20 13.65 11.81
N ARG A 256 -33.30 13.57 12.80
CA ARG A 256 -32.21 12.59 12.79
C ARG A 256 -32.74 11.21 13.26
N PRO A 257 -32.46 10.11 12.54
CA PRO A 257 -33.01 8.79 12.85
C PRO A 257 -32.25 8.12 13.99
N HIS A 258 -32.52 8.50 15.23
CA HIS A 258 -31.78 8.00 16.39
C HIS A 258 -32.26 6.62 16.84
N ARG A 259 -31.30 5.73 17.06
CA ARG A 259 -31.46 4.42 17.70
C ARG A 259 -30.30 4.22 18.66
N LYS A 260 -30.52 3.48 19.75
CA LYS A 260 -29.47 3.17 20.75
C LYS A 260 -28.22 2.55 20.11
N GLN A 261 -28.42 1.66 19.15
CA GLN A 261 -27.37 1.07 18.31
C GLN A 261 -27.81 1.10 16.85
N VAL A 262 -26.88 1.39 15.92
CA VAL A 262 -27.15 1.34 14.49
C VAL A 262 -27.56 -0.08 14.12
N ARG A 263 -28.66 -0.25 13.37
CA ARG A 263 -29.09 -1.57 12.90
C ARG A 263 -28.38 -1.89 11.60
N ILE A 264 -27.48 -2.88 11.64
CA ILE A 264 -26.80 -3.46 10.48
C ILE A 264 -26.97 -4.98 10.54
N GLU A 265 -27.98 -5.51 9.86
CA GLU A 265 -28.44 -6.89 10.08
C GLU A 265 -28.91 -7.53 8.78
N ARG A 266 -28.51 -8.80 8.55
CA ARG A 266 -28.99 -9.63 7.45
C ARG A 266 -30.18 -10.45 7.89
N VAL A 267 -31.24 -10.43 7.10
CA VAL A 267 -32.45 -11.21 7.28
C VAL A 267 -32.78 -11.91 5.95
N GLU A 268 -32.96 -13.22 5.98
CA GLU A 268 -33.53 -13.94 4.84
C GLU A 268 -35.06 -13.86 4.90
N LYS A 269 -35.67 -13.47 3.79
CA LYS A 269 -37.13 -13.38 3.68
C LYS A 269 -37.63 -14.10 2.44
N LYS A 270 -38.93 -14.38 2.44
CA LYS A 270 -39.67 -14.88 1.29
C LYS A 270 -40.90 -14.02 1.12
N THR A 271 -41.20 -13.66 -0.13
CA THR A 271 -42.45 -12.95 -0.43
C THR A 271 -43.65 -13.85 -0.18
N LYS A 272 -44.86 -13.26 -0.20
CA LYS A 272 -46.11 -14.05 -0.22
C LYS A 272 -46.14 -15.12 -1.31
N GLN A 273 -45.50 -14.85 -2.45
CA GLN A 273 -45.35 -15.78 -3.58
C GLN A 273 -44.18 -16.77 -3.41
N GLN A 274 -43.63 -16.92 -2.19
CA GLN A 274 -42.51 -17.79 -1.85
C GLN A 274 -41.19 -17.46 -2.56
N LYS A 275 -41.03 -16.25 -3.10
CA LYS A 275 -39.79 -15.83 -3.75
C LYS A 275 -38.75 -15.41 -2.68
N PRO A 276 -37.58 -16.06 -2.61
CA PRO A 276 -36.57 -15.72 -1.60
C PRO A 276 -35.84 -14.42 -1.95
N TYR A 277 -35.51 -13.63 -0.93
CA TYR A 277 -34.64 -12.47 -1.05
C TYR A 277 -33.89 -12.21 0.27
N THR A 278 -32.69 -11.66 0.15
CA THR A 278 -31.88 -11.22 1.29
C THR A 278 -32.13 -9.74 1.54
N LEU A 279 -32.54 -9.42 2.76
CA LEU A 279 -32.76 -8.06 3.25
C LEU A 279 -31.63 -7.68 4.21
N ILE A 280 -31.01 -6.53 4.00
CA ILE A 280 -30.01 -5.96 4.89
C ILE A 280 -30.54 -4.66 5.46
N HIS A 281 -30.85 -4.66 6.75
CA HIS A 281 -31.20 -3.45 7.48
C HIS A 281 -29.94 -2.62 7.69
N HIS A 282 -29.97 -1.33 7.36
CA HIS A 282 -28.84 -0.41 7.49
C HIS A 282 -29.32 1.02 7.78
N TYR A 283 -29.81 1.25 9.01
CA TYR A 283 -30.37 2.54 9.44
C TYR A 283 -30.21 2.77 10.95
N GLY A 284 -30.64 3.94 11.44
CA GLY A 284 -30.60 4.28 12.87
C GLY A 284 -29.34 5.04 13.33
N HIS A 285 -28.69 5.77 12.42
CA HIS A 285 -27.41 6.46 12.68
C HIS A 285 -27.50 7.75 13.51
N GLY A 286 -28.70 8.24 13.82
CA GLY A 286 -28.90 9.50 14.55
C GLY A 286 -28.14 10.67 13.91
N SER A 287 -27.37 11.40 14.72
CA SER A 287 -26.49 12.49 14.28
C SER A 287 -25.21 12.07 13.57
N ASN A 288 -24.91 10.76 13.51
CA ASN A 288 -23.61 10.24 13.06
C ASN A 288 -23.69 9.63 11.65
N GLY A 289 -24.78 9.86 10.90
CA GLY A 289 -24.96 9.28 9.56
C GLY A 289 -23.83 9.64 8.59
N ILE A 290 -23.36 10.89 8.61
CA ILE A 290 -22.19 11.33 7.82
C ILE A 290 -20.92 10.66 8.37
N THR A 291 -20.64 10.79 9.67
CA THR A 291 -19.46 10.22 10.33
C THR A 291 -19.28 8.73 10.07
N LEU A 292 -20.35 7.94 10.15
CA LEU A 292 -20.30 6.47 10.14
C LEU A 292 -20.73 5.86 8.81
N GLY A 293 -21.23 6.66 7.86
CA GLY A 293 -21.91 6.18 6.67
C GLY A 293 -21.07 5.21 5.84
N TRP A 294 -19.78 5.52 5.65
CA TRP A 294 -18.87 4.67 4.88
C TRP A 294 -18.49 3.38 5.62
N GLY A 295 -18.07 3.48 6.87
CA GLY A 295 -17.66 2.32 7.68
C GLY A 295 -18.81 1.34 7.91
N THR A 296 -20.01 1.86 8.17
CA THR A 296 -21.20 1.01 8.30
C THR A 296 -21.64 0.42 6.96
N ALA A 297 -21.41 1.11 5.83
CA ALA A 297 -21.63 0.55 4.50
C ALA A 297 -20.72 -0.66 4.24
N LEU A 298 -19.43 -0.59 4.59
CA LEU A 298 -18.52 -1.74 4.45
C LEU A 298 -19.05 -2.97 5.19
N ARG A 299 -19.56 -2.78 6.42
CA ARG A 299 -20.19 -3.86 7.18
C ARG A 299 -21.45 -4.41 6.52
N ALA A 300 -22.32 -3.55 5.98
CA ALA A 300 -23.49 -3.99 5.23
C ALA A 300 -23.11 -4.82 4.00
N ILE A 301 -22.01 -4.46 3.31
CA ILE A 301 -21.52 -5.23 2.15
C ILE A 301 -20.94 -6.58 2.56
N GLU A 302 -20.27 -6.69 3.71
CA GLU A 302 -19.84 -7.99 4.24
C GLU A 302 -21.02 -8.93 4.49
N LEU A 303 -22.11 -8.41 5.06
CA LEU A 303 -23.33 -9.18 5.28
C LEU A 303 -23.98 -9.62 3.95
N ALA A 304 -23.83 -8.85 2.88
CA ALA A 304 -24.31 -9.19 1.54
C ALA A 304 -23.46 -10.27 0.83
N ALA A 305 -22.18 -10.41 1.22
CA ALA A 305 -21.21 -11.21 0.49
C ALA A 305 -21.65 -12.67 0.21
N PRO A 306 -22.29 -13.41 1.13
CA PRO A 306 -22.78 -14.76 0.85
C PRO A 306 -23.84 -14.83 -0.27
N GLU A 307 -24.75 -13.84 -0.35
CA GLU A 307 -25.80 -13.82 -1.40
C GLU A 307 -25.18 -13.51 -2.77
N ILE A 308 -24.22 -12.57 -2.78
CA ILE A 308 -23.46 -12.24 -3.97
C ILE A 308 -22.65 -13.45 -4.43
N ALA A 309 -22.02 -14.19 -3.52
CA ALA A 309 -21.25 -15.39 -3.83
C ALA A 309 -22.14 -16.54 -4.36
N ALA A 310 -23.34 -16.70 -3.82
CA ALA A 310 -24.30 -17.72 -4.28
C ALA A 310 -24.86 -17.44 -5.68
N LYS A 311 -25.00 -16.16 -6.05
CA LYS A 311 -25.49 -15.72 -7.37
C LYS A 311 -24.38 -15.37 -8.37
N ARG A 312 -23.11 -15.40 -7.96
CA ARG A 312 -22.01 -15.44 -8.92
C ARG A 312 -22.26 -16.65 -9.82
N PRO A 313 -22.05 -16.53 -11.14
CA PRO A 313 -21.99 -17.73 -11.97
C PRO A 313 -21.00 -18.68 -11.28
N LYS A 314 -21.47 -19.84 -10.83
CA LYS A 314 -20.62 -20.92 -10.32
C LYS A 314 -19.60 -21.20 -11.41
N LYS A 315 -18.39 -20.65 -11.36
CA LYS A 315 -17.17 -20.98 -12.15
C LYS A 315 -17.33 -21.51 -13.60
N GLU A 316 -18.46 -21.31 -14.26
CA GLU A 316 -18.86 -22.17 -15.37
C GLU A 316 -18.19 -21.74 -16.67
N MET A 317 -17.64 -20.53 -16.74
CA MET A 317 -16.95 -20.08 -17.95
C MET A 317 -15.56 -20.72 -18.02
N ILE A 318 -14.75 -20.60 -16.96
CA ILE A 318 -13.43 -21.23 -16.90
C ILE A 318 -13.56 -22.75 -16.89
N ASP A 319 -14.57 -23.34 -16.23
CA ASP A 319 -14.74 -24.81 -16.18
C ASP A 319 -15.18 -25.42 -17.53
N LYS A 320 -15.63 -24.61 -18.50
CA LYS A 320 -16.03 -25.06 -19.85
C LYS A 320 -14.95 -24.88 -20.91
N PHE A 321 -13.90 -24.10 -20.65
CA PHE A 321 -12.78 -24.03 -21.60
C PHE A 321 -11.97 -25.34 -21.56
N PRO A 322 -11.58 -25.87 -22.72
CA PRO A 322 -10.54 -26.88 -22.84
C PRO A 322 -9.29 -26.44 -22.07
N THR A 323 -8.59 -27.40 -21.46
CA THR A 323 -7.41 -27.12 -20.63
C THR A 323 -6.33 -26.41 -21.47
N GLU A 324 -6.27 -26.73 -22.77
CA GLU A 324 -5.38 -26.20 -23.80
C GLU A 324 -5.59 -24.69 -24.02
N LEU A 325 -6.84 -24.23 -24.15
CA LEU A 325 -7.16 -22.80 -24.29
C LEU A 325 -6.90 -22.04 -22.99
N ILE A 326 -7.18 -22.67 -21.85
CA ILE A 326 -6.83 -22.15 -20.54
C ILE A 326 -5.32 -21.96 -20.41
N PHE A 327 -4.54 -22.94 -20.86
CA PHE A 327 -3.09 -22.86 -20.89
C PHE A 327 -2.62 -21.68 -21.75
N GLU A 328 -3.10 -21.59 -22.99
CA GLU A 328 -2.70 -20.54 -23.93
C GLU A 328 -3.00 -19.13 -23.36
N MET A 329 -4.20 -18.92 -22.82
CA MET A 329 -4.59 -17.64 -22.22
C MET A 329 -3.69 -17.24 -21.03
N TYR A 330 -3.24 -18.21 -20.24
CA TYR A 330 -2.45 -17.96 -19.03
C TYR A 330 -0.96 -17.91 -19.28
N SER A 331 -0.46 -18.46 -20.38
CA SER A 331 0.93 -18.33 -20.79
C SER A 331 1.38 -16.87 -20.84
N PHE A 332 0.48 -15.94 -21.17
CA PHE A 332 0.77 -14.51 -21.34
C PHE A 332 0.58 -13.64 -20.08
N LEU A 333 0.16 -14.22 -18.96
CA LEU A 333 0.00 -13.45 -17.72
C LEU A 333 1.30 -13.42 -16.91
N GLY A 334 1.47 -12.32 -16.16
CA GLY A 334 2.54 -12.20 -15.20
C GLY A 334 2.36 -13.17 -14.01
N LEU A 335 3.46 -13.61 -13.40
CA LEU A 335 3.52 -14.51 -12.26
C LEU A 335 2.65 -14.04 -11.08
N ARG A 336 2.56 -12.73 -10.84
CA ARG A 336 1.70 -12.14 -9.79
C ARG A 336 0.23 -12.40 -10.08
N ASP A 337 -0.22 -12.09 -11.29
CA ASP A 337 -1.61 -12.28 -11.71
C ASP A 337 -1.96 -13.77 -11.74
N LEU A 338 -1.05 -14.60 -12.27
CA LEU A 338 -1.18 -16.06 -12.25
C LEU A 338 -1.32 -16.62 -10.83
N THR A 339 -0.52 -16.13 -9.88
CA THR A 339 -0.58 -16.57 -8.48
C THR A 339 -1.91 -16.19 -7.84
N GLN A 340 -2.38 -14.96 -8.04
CA GLN A 340 -3.65 -14.49 -7.50
C GLN A 340 -4.85 -15.22 -8.14
N ILE A 341 -4.78 -15.51 -9.43
CA ILE A 341 -5.80 -16.25 -10.17
C ILE A 341 -5.83 -17.73 -9.74
N ALA A 342 -4.66 -18.36 -9.56
CA ALA A 342 -4.56 -19.74 -9.09
C ALA A 342 -5.08 -19.88 -7.64
N GLN A 343 -4.78 -18.92 -6.76
CA GLN A 343 -5.28 -18.91 -5.37
C GLN A 343 -6.79 -18.72 -5.26
N THR A 344 -7.42 -18.09 -6.25
CA THR A 344 -8.86 -17.81 -6.24
C THR A 344 -9.69 -18.88 -6.94
N ASN A 345 -9.07 -19.83 -7.66
CA ASN A 345 -9.79 -20.87 -8.39
C ASN A 345 -9.16 -22.28 -8.29
N SER A 346 -9.83 -23.19 -7.59
CA SER A 346 -9.50 -24.62 -7.50
C SER A 346 -9.18 -25.37 -8.82
N ARG A 347 -9.89 -25.15 -9.93
CA ARG A 347 -9.55 -25.82 -11.23
C ARG A 347 -8.23 -25.29 -11.76
N LEU A 348 -8.03 -23.98 -11.68
CA LEU A 348 -6.78 -23.34 -12.10
C LEU A 348 -5.63 -23.68 -11.17
N TYR A 349 -5.88 -23.82 -9.87
CA TYR A 349 -4.92 -24.36 -8.93
C TYR A 349 -4.51 -25.78 -9.34
N SER A 350 -5.46 -26.68 -9.62
CA SER A 350 -5.15 -28.03 -10.08
C SER A 350 -4.43 -28.07 -11.42
N ILE A 351 -4.81 -27.22 -12.38
CA ILE A 351 -4.10 -27.08 -13.67
C ILE A 351 -2.70 -26.55 -13.44
N ALA A 352 -2.53 -25.48 -12.66
CA ALA A 352 -1.25 -24.88 -12.32
C ALA A 352 -0.39 -25.75 -11.38
N HIS A 353 -0.93 -26.81 -10.79
CA HIS A 353 -0.17 -27.73 -9.91
C HIS A 353 -0.14 -29.16 -10.46
N SER A 354 -0.63 -29.39 -11.67
CA SER A 354 -0.48 -30.66 -12.39
C SER A 354 0.98 -30.87 -12.81
N GLU A 355 1.53 -32.07 -12.67
CA GLU A 355 2.94 -32.38 -13.00
C GLU A 355 3.30 -32.06 -14.46
N LYS A 356 2.32 -32.23 -15.36
CA LYS A 356 2.48 -31.97 -16.80
C LYS A 356 2.19 -30.52 -17.19
N SER A 357 1.91 -29.65 -16.22
CA SER A 357 1.54 -28.26 -16.48
C SER A 357 2.78 -27.38 -16.61
N PRO A 358 2.96 -26.67 -17.74
CA PRO A 358 4.02 -25.66 -17.88
C PRO A 358 3.87 -24.54 -16.85
N ILE A 359 2.63 -24.23 -16.44
CA ILE A 359 2.33 -23.21 -15.42
C ILE A 359 2.85 -23.66 -14.05
N ARG A 360 2.77 -24.96 -13.72
CA ARG A 360 3.34 -25.50 -12.48
C ARG A 360 4.82 -25.24 -12.39
N HIS A 361 5.54 -25.50 -13.47
CA HIS A 361 6.97 -25.28 -13.49
C HIS A 361 7.32 -23.80 -13.46
N ARG A 362 6.59 -22.92 -14.17
CA ARG A 362 6.73 -21.45 -14.03
C ARG A 362 6.51 -20.95 -12.59
N MET A 363 5.63 -21.61 -11.81
CA MET A 363 5.35 -21.26 -10.41
C MET A 363 6.27 -21.98 -9.39
N GLN A 364 6.81 -23.16 -9.72
CA GLN A 364 7.63 -24.00 -8.84
C GLN A 364 9.13 -23.83 -9.02
N GLN A 365 9.59 -23.39 -10.20
CA GLN A 365 10.99 -23.11 -10.47
C GLN A 365 11.38 -21.79 -9.79
N ARG A 366 11.95 -21.92 -8.60
CA ARG A 366 12.28 -20.80 -7.70
C ARG A 366 13.73 -20.31 -7.84
N ASN A 367 14.50 -20.75 -8.81
CA ASN A 367 15.95 -20.57 -8.82
C ASN A 367 16.45 -19.82 -10.06
N SER A 368 16.08 -18.55 -10.17
CA SER A 368 16.77 -17.61 -11.05
C SER A 368 17.52 -16.60 -10.19
N GLU A 369 18.83 -16.59 -10.34
CA GLU A 369 19.68 -15.49 -9.90
C GLU A 369 19.58 -14.39 -10.95
N VAL A 370 19.38 -13.14 -10.52
CA VAL A 370 19.47 -11.97 -11.41
C VAL A 370 20.60 -11.13 -10.90
N THR A 371 21.68 -11.09 -11.67
CA THR A 371 22.77 -10.15 -11.43
C THR A 371 22.39 -8.82 -12.07
N ILE A 372 22.44 -7.74 -11.28
CA ILE A 372 22.20 -6.38 -11.73
C ILE A 372 23.53 -5.63 -11.62
N GLU A 373 24.25 -5.51 -12.73
CA GLU A 373 25.54 -4.81 -12.79
C GLU A 373 25.30 -3.37 -13.24
N LEU A 374 25.70 -2.39 -12.44
CA LEU A 374 25.74 -0.97 -12.84
C LEU A 374 27.14 -0.42 -12.64
N VAL A 375 27.95 -0.58 -13.66
CA VAL A 375 29.32 -0.09 -13.64
C VAL A 375 29.35 1.26 -14.33
N LYS A 376 29.68 2.35 -13.64
CA LYS A 376 30.09 3.58 -14.34
C LYS A 376 31.50 3.33 -14.87
N SER A 377 31.59 3.03 -16.16
CA SER A 377 32.88 2.88 -16.80
C SER A 377 33.47 4.28 -17.03
N VAL A 378 34.48 4.59 -16.22
CA VAL A 378 35.47 5.68 -16.39
C VAL A 378 35.09 7.05 -15.79
N VAL A 379 35.94 7.52 -14.88
CA VAL A 379 35.91 8.82 -14.17
C VAL A 379 36.50 9.95 -15.01
N GLN A 380 37.11 9.65 -16.16
CA GLN A 380 37.54 10.63 -17.16
C GLN A 380 36.52 10.72 -18.30
N PRO A 381 36.03 11.92 -18.64
CA PRO A 381 35.17 12.09 -19.80
C PRO A 381 35.88 11.56 -21.03
N GLN A 382 35.26 10.61 -21.73
CA GLN A 382 35.76 10.21 -23.04
C GLN A 382 35.33 11.26 -24.06
N GLU A 383 36.23 11.62 -24.98
CA GLU A 383 35.92 12.50 -26.09
C GLU A 383 35.58 11.66 -27.31
N ASP A 384 34.33 11.78 -27.76
CA ASP A 384 33.89 11.23 -29.03
C ASP A 384 33.39 12.39 -29.89
N HIS A 385 33.98 12.55 -31.08
CA HIS A 385 33.76 13.69 -31.95
C HIS A 385 33.94 15.08 -31.28
N GLY A 386 34.79 15.18 -30.24
CA GLY A 386 35.10 16.44 -29.54
C GLY A 386 34.13 16.81 -28.42
N TYR A 387 33.25 15.88 -28.02
CA TYR A 387 32.28 16.08 -26.94
C TYR A 387 32.55 15.12 -25.79
N ALA A 388 32.54 15.66 -24.58
CA ALA A 388 32.64 14.89 -23.35
C ALA A 388 31.30 14.21 -23.04
N PHE A 389 31.34 12.91 -22.75
CA PHE A 389 30.17 12.14 -22.31
C PHE A 389 30.53 11.24 -21.13
N GLU A 390 29.50 10.83 -20.39
CA GLU A 390 29.63 9.80 -19.37
C GLU A 390 29.12 8.45 -19.94
N LEU A 391 29.86 7.37 -19.66
CA LEU A 391 29.52 6.03 -20.10
C LEU A 391 29.08 5.17 -18.90
N TYR A 392 27.89 4.59 -19.00
CA TYR A 392 27.34 3.68 -18.00
C TYR A 392 27.13 2.31 -18.62
N ARG A 393 27.63 1.25 -17.97
CA ARG A 393 27.31 -0.13 -18.35
C ARG A 393 26.25 -0.65 -17.41
N ILE A 394 25.11 -1.05 -17.97
CA ILE A 394 24.02 -1.67 -17.23
C ILE A 394 23.84 -3.08 -17.74
N GLY A 395 24.10 -4.06 -16.87
CA GLY A 395 24.00 -5.48 -17.14
C GLY A 395 22.88 -6.14 -16.34
N ILE A 396 22.00 -6.87 -17.03
CA ILE A 396 21.04 -7.76 -16.38
C ILE A 396 21.28 -9.17 -16.89
N VAL A 397 21.86 -10.00 -16.02
CA VAL A 397 22.18 -11.38 -16.34
C VAL A 397 21.31 -12.31 -15.51
N SER A 398 20.67 -13.28 -16.14
CA SER A 398 19.87 -14.29 -15.46
C SER A 398 19.86 -15.62 -16.21
N ASP A 399 19.77 -16.72 -15.48
CA ASP A 399 19.38 -17.99 -16.10
C ASP A 399 17.87 -18.16 -16.03
N ILE A 400 17.23 -18.18 -17.20
CA ILE A 400 15.80 -18.39 -17.34
C ILE A 400 15.54 -19.74 -18.02
N PHE A 401 14.35 -20.30 -17.83
CA PHE A 401 13.93 -21.49 -18.54
C PHE A 401 12.85 -21.11 -19.54
N GLU A 402 13.12 -21.35 -20.82
CA GLU A 402 12.12 -21.23 -21.88
C GLU A 402 11.55 -22.61 -22.19
N TYR A 403 10.26 -22.66 -22.50
CA TYR A 403 9.61 -23.89 -22.91
C TYR A 403 9.55 -23.95 -24.42
N GLN A 404 10.24 -24.92 -25.01
CA GLN A 404 10.16 -25.19 -26.43
C GLN A 404 9.37 -26.47 -26.65
N VAL A 405 8.56 -26.45 -27.71
CA VAL A 405 7.84 -27.63 -28.19
C VAL A 405 8.85 -28.48 -28.94
N ASP A 406 9.09 -29.70 -28.49
CA ASP A 406 9.96 -30.63 -29.20
C ASP A 406 9.28 -31.22 -30.44
N GLU A 407 10.03 -32.04 -31.20
CA GLU A 407 9.52 -32.70 -32.41
C GLU A 407 8.33 -33.64 -32.15
N ASN A 408 8.09 -34.02 -30.88
CA ASN A 408 6.98 -34.87 -30.44
C ASN A 408 5.80 -34.06 -29.88
N SER A 409 5.82 -32.73 -30.00
CA SER A 409 4.82 -31.82 -29.42
C SER A 409 4.79 -31.80 -27.88
N GLU A 410 5.88 -32.23 -27.23
CA GLU A 410 6.04 -32.12 -25.78
C GLU A 410 6.77 -30.82 -25.41
N LEU A 411 6.25 -30.12 -24.39
CA LEU A 411 6.86 -28.89 -23.89
C LEU A 411 8.03 -29.23 -22.97
N ASN A 412 9.25 -29.00 -23.42
CA ASN A 412 10.46 -29.26 -22.64
C ASN A 412 11.09 -27.95 -22.14
N PRO A 413 11.53 -27.90 -20.86
CA PRO A 413 12.25 -26.74 -20.34
C PRO A 413 13.70 -26.74 -20.85
N THR A 414 14.07 -25.69 -21.55
CA THR A 414 15.45 -25.41 -21.97
C THR A 414 15.99 -24.28 -21.12
N ARG A 415 17.14 -24.49 -20.47
CA ARG A 415 17.85 -23.42 -19.76
C ARG A 415 18.44 -22.47 -20.81
N ILE A 416 18.03 -21.22 -20.75
CA ILE A 416 18.55 -20.13 -21.57
C ILE A 416 19.28 -19.16 -20.67
N HIS A 417 20.53 -18.88 -21.03
CA HIS A 417 21.27 -17.79 -20.42
C HIS A 417 20.74 -16.48 -21.01
N PHE A 418 20.12 -15.67 -20.16
CA PHE A 418 19.69 -14.31 -20.45
C PHE A 418 20.82 -13.37 -20.06
N ASP A 419 21.58 -12.93 -21.06
CA ASP A 419 22.64 -11.94 -20.89
C ASP A 419 22.27 -10.68 -21.66
N ASN A 420 21.90 -9.63 -20.93
CA ASN A 420 21.43 -8.38 -21.49
C ASN A 420 22.23 -7.23 -20.90
N ASN A 421 23.41 -7.03 -21.49
CA ASN A 421 24.32 -5.95 -21.16
C ASN A 421 24.17 -4.85 -22.21
N PHE A 422 23.91 -3.63 -21.76
CA PHE A 422 23.90 -2.47 -22.64
C PHE A 422 24.73 -1.33 -22.06
N SER A 423 25.36 -0.58 -22.96
CA SER A 423 26.15 0.60 -22.61
C SER A 423 25.35 1.85 -22.96
N VAL A 424 25.35 2.83 -22.07
CA VAL A 424 24.60 4.08 -22.25
C VAL A 424 25.55 5.26 -22.24
N LYS A 425 25.56 6.00 -23.35
CA LYS A 425 26.25 7.30 -23.44
C LYS A 425 25.28 8.39 -23.00
N CYS A 426 25.62 9.10 -21.93
CA CYS A 426 24.83 10.18 -21.36
C CYS A 426 25.41 11.55 -21.76
N CYS A 427 24.78 12.24 -22.71
CA CYS A 427 25.14 13.60 -23.11
C CYS A 427 24.01 14.28 -23.92
N ASN A 428 23.64 15.51 -23.53
CA ASN A 428 22.61 16.30 -24.22
C ASN A 428 22.98 16.58 -25.69
N GLU A 429 24.24 16.95 -25.95
CA GLU A 429 24.69 17.29 -27.30
C GLU A 429 24.79 16.06 -28.23
N HIS A 430 25.14 14.88 -27.69
CA HIS A 430 25.09 13.61 -28.43
C HIS A 430 23.65 13.20 -28.76
N PHE A 431 22.71 13.40 -27.82
CA PHE A 431 21.30 13.05 -28.02
C PHE A 431 20.61 13.95 -29.06
N ASP A 432 20.82 15.27 -28.98
CA ASP A 432 20.11 16.23 -29.83
C ASP A 432 20.66 16.31 -31.27
N ASN A 433 21.78 15.63 -31.59
CA ASN A 433 22.41 15.63 -32.92
C ASN A 433 22.53 14.23 -33.56
N PRO A 434 21.42 13.56 -33.90
CA PRO A 434 21.40 12.19 -34.41
C PRO A 434 22.14 12.01 -35.76
N GLU A 435 22.23 13.08 -36.57
CA GLU A 435 22.95 13.11 -37.84
C GLU A 435 24.47 12.87 -37.71
N LYS A 436 25.08 13.23 -36.57
CA LYS A 436 26.52 13.06 -36.34
C LYS A 436 26.90 11.67 -35.82
N PHE A 437 25.93 10.93 -35.28
CA PHE A 437 26.13 9.64 -34.59
C PHE A 437 25.18 8.57 -35.17
N LYS A 438 25.17 8.40 -36.50
CA LYS A 438 24.17 7.60 -37.21
C LYS A 438 24.21 6.09 -36.90
N ASP A 439 25.34 5.59 -36.41
CA ASP A 439 25.55 4.17 -36.11
C ASP A 439 25.12 3.78 -34.68
N GLU A 440 24.68 4.75 -33.86
CA GLU A 440 24.26 4.54 -32.48
C GLU A 440 22.73 4.66 -32.34
N LEU A 441 22.11 3.63 -31.73
CA LEU A 441 20.66 3.57 -31.50
C LEU A 441 20.19 4.72 -30.60
N VAL A 442 19.10 5.38 -30.98
CA VAL A 442 18.44 6.38 -30.14
C VAL A 442 17.46 5.70 -29.19
N ALA A 443 17.17 6.31 -28.02
CA ALA A 443 16.27 5.74 -27.02
C ALA A 443 14.87 5.35 -27.56
N SER A 444 14.42 5.92 -28.68
CA SER A 444 13.17 5.54 -29.36
C SER A 444 13.24 4.21 -30.12
N ASP A 445 14.44 3.75 -30.50
CA ASP A 445 14.66 2.44 -31.14
C ASP A 445 14.67 1.29 -30.11
N TYR A 446 14.73 1.64 -28.83
CA TYR A 446 14.59 0.68 -27.74
C TYR A 446 13.16 0.15 -27.69
N ILE A 447 12.98 -1.10 -28.13
CA ILE A 447 11.72 -1.81 -27.99
C ILE A 447 11.64 -2.32 -26.55
N GLU A 448 10.65 -1.84 -25.80
CA GLU A 448 10.42 -2.32 -24.44
C GLU A 448 10.25 -3.85 -24.43
N PRO A 449 10.86 -4.60 -23.50
CA PRO A 449 10.88 -6.07 -23.54
C PRO A 449 9.51 -6.72 -23.66
N HIS A 450 8.50 -6.12 -23.03
CA HIS A 450 7.12 -6.59 -23.08
C HIS A 450 6.46 -6.42 -24.47
N LYS A 451 6.96 -5.52 -25.32
CA LYS A 451 6.52 -5.33 -26.72
C LYS A 451 7.14 -6.36 -27.64
N CYS A 452 8.44 -6.66 -27.50
CA CYS A 452 9.11 -7.74 -28.26
C CYS A 452 8.39 -9.09 -28.08
N TYR A 453 7.96 -9.37 -26.85
CA TYR A 453 7.29 -10.62 -26.54
C TYR A 453 5.89 -10.75 -27.19
N LYS A 454 5.15 -9.65 -27.30
CA LYS A 454 3.82 -9.65 -27.95
C LYS A 454 3.89 -9.97 -29.45
N GLU A 455 5.01 -9.64 -30.09
CA GLU A 455 5.13 -9.68 -31.54
C GLU A 455 5.88 -10.91 -32.05
N ASN A 456 6.90 -11.40 -31.34
CA ASN A 456 7.81 -12.41 -31.90
C ASN A 456 8.21 -13.55 -30.95
N PHE A 457 7.70 -13.63 -29.72
CA PHE A 457 8.05 -14.63 -28.69
C PHE A 457 9.54 -14.77 -28.32
N ILE A 458 10.44 -14.02 -28.96
CA ILE A 458 11.89 -14.06 -28.75
C ILE A 458 12.29 -12.77 -28.04
N VAL A 459 13.04 -12.89 -26.93
CA VAL A 459 13.67 -11.74 -26.31
C VAL A 459 15.00 -11.46 -27.03
N PRO A 460 15.23 -10.27 -27.58
CA PRO A 460 16.50 -9.95 -28.22
C PRO A 460 17.65 -10.04 -27.21
N ARG A 461 18.80 -10.58 -27.62
CA ARG A 461 20.06 -10.38 -26.91
C ARG A 461 20.63 -9.03 -27.30
N PHE A 462 21.01 -8.22 -26.32
CA PHE A 462 21.53 -6.87 -26.55
C PHE A 462 23.05 -6.78 -26.35
N GLU A 463 23.76 -7.91 -26.40
CA GLU A 463 25.22 -7.98 -26.28
C GLU A 463 25.88 -6.82 -27.05
N ASP A 464 26.64 -5.98 -26.33
CA ASP A 464 27.42 -4.86 -26.86
C ASP A 464 26.65 -3.73 -27.58
N THR A 465 25.39 -3.47 -27.20
CA THR A 465 24.59 -2.38 -27.78
C THR A 465 24.81 -1.04 -27.05
N TYR A 466 25.05 0.04 -27.81
CA TYR A 466 25.13 1.42 -27.30
C TYR A 466 23.80 2.16 -27.47
N PHE A 467 23.22 2.61 -26.36
CA PHE A 467 22.05 3.49 -26.36
C PHE A 467 22.45 4.92 -26.00
N LYS A 468 21.86 5.90 -26.70
CA LYS A 468 21.96 7.31 -26.33
C LYS A 468 20.87 7.67 -25.33
N CYS A 469 21.25 8.18 -24.17
CA CYS A 469 20.34 8.80 -23.21
C CYS A 469 20.78 10.24 -22.92
N ARG A 470 19.85 11.10 -22.51
CA ARG A 470 20.17 12.48 -22.11
C ARG A 470 20.96 12.49 -20.80
N ASN A 471 20.62 11.59 -19.88
CA ASN A 471 21.18 11.49 -18.55
C ASN A 471 21.04 10.07 -17.96
N LEU A 472 21.63 9.88 -16.78
CA LEU A 472 21.58 8.62 -16.03
C LEU A 472 20.14 8.22 -15.64
N GLU A 473 19.26 9.16 -15.30
CA GLU A 473 17.87 8.85 -14.90
C GLU A 473 17.10 8.15 -16.03
N GLU A 474 17.26 8.62 -17.27
CA GLU A 474 16.65 8.00 -18.45
C GLU A 474 17.22 6.60 -18.70
N ALA A 475 18.54 6.42 -18.59
CA ALA A 475 19.20 5.12 -18.70
C ALA A 475 18.65 4.09 -17.70
N LEU A 476 18.45 4.54 -16.45
CA LEU A 476 17.93 3.74 -15.35
C LEU A 476 16.45 3.37 -15.53
N LEU A 477 15.65 4.20 -16.20
CA LEU A 477 14.26 3.87 -16.53
C LEU A 477 14.17 2.65 -17.46
N HIS A 478 15.08 2.54 -18.44
CA HIS A 478 15.15 1.38 -19.33
C HIS A 478 15.52 0.10 -18.56
N ALA A 479 16.49 0.19 -17.64
CA ALA A 479 16.87 -0.90 -16.75
C ALA A 479 15.70 -1.36 -15.85
N LYS A 480 14.98 -0.40 -15.26
CA LYS A 480 13.77 -0.65 -14.45
C LYS A 480 12.72 -1.43 -15.25
N ASN A 481 12.43 -1.02 -16.47
CA ASN A 481 11.43 -1.69 -17.31
C ASN A 481 11.83 -3.13 -17.67
N HIS A 482 13.13 -3.40 -17.88
CA HIS A 482 13.65 -4.77 -18.05
C HIS A 482 13.46 -5.62 -16.78
N LEU A 483 13.76 -5.07 -15.60
CA LEU A 483 13.61 -5.78 -14.33
C LEU A 483 12.14 -6.09 -14.02
N ILE A 484 11.23 -5.16 -14.28
CA ILE A 484 9.78 -5.40 -14.15
C ILE A 484 9.37 -6.57 -15.04
N PHE A 485 9.79 -6.58 -16.29
CA PHE A 485 9.48 -7.68 -17.22
C PHE A 485 10.01 -9.03 -16.72
N LEU A 486 11.29 -9.10 -16.34
CA LEU A 486 11.91 -10.35 -15.85
C LEU A 486 11.23 -10.87 -14.58
N THR A 487 11.05 -10.00 -13.59
CA THR A 487 10.48 -10.36 -12.27
C THR A 487 8.98 -10.64 -12.33
N SER A 488 8.28 -10.04 -13.30
CA SER A 488 6.84 -10.24 -13.47
C SER A 488 6.51 -11.40 -14.39
N TYR A 489 7.38 -11.81 -15.32
CA TYR A 489 7.02 -12.77 -16.36
C TYR A 489 7.77 -14.11 -16.30
N TYR A 490 9.07 -14.08 -16.00
CA TYR A 490 9.97 -15.24 -16.17
C TYR A 490 10.53 -15.80 -14.87
N ALA A 491 10.86 -14.95 -13.89
CA ALA A 491 11.67 -15.35 -12.75
C ALA A 491 11.17 -14.74 -11.44
N THR A 492 11.12 -15.57 -10.38
CA THR A 492 11.19 -15.03 -9.02
C THR A 492 12.66 -14.81 -8.68
N VAL A 493 13.07 -13.55 -8.63
CA VAL A 493 14.47 -13.18 -8.38
C VAL A 493 14.82 -13.46 -6.93
N ARG A 494 15.69 -14.45 -6.68
CA ARG A 494 16.11 -14.81 -5.32
C ARG A 494 17.36 -14.10 -4.85
N LYS A 495 18.23 -13.78 -5.79
CA LYS A 495 19.54 -13.22 -5.57
C LYS A 495 19.69 -12.02 -6.48
N VAL A 496 20.06 -10.90 -5.89
CA VAL A 496 20.46 -9.69 -6.59
C VAL A 496 21.91 -9.48 -6.21
N LYS A 497 22.78 -9.44 -7.21
CA LYS A 497 24.17 -8.99 -7.08
C LYS A 497 24.23 -7.59 -7.65
N ILE A 498 24.57 -6.61 -6.82
CA ILE A 498 24.78 -5.22 -7.23
C ILE A 498 26.28 -5.03 -7.48
N ILE A 499 26.65 -4.48 -8.62
CA ILE A 499 28.00 -3.96 -8.87
C ILE A 499 27.83 -2.48 -9.13
N ALA A 500 28.39 -1.63 -8.27
CA ALA A 500 28.36 -0.18 -8.44
C ALA A 500 29.78 0.37 -8.39
N GLU A 501 30.16 1.10 -9.44
CA GLU A 501 31.46 1.76 -9.56
C GLU A 501 31.26 3.20 -10.03
N GLY A 502 32.00 4.18 -9.47
CA GLY A 502 32.12 5.54 -10.03
C GLY A 502 31.18 6.66 -9.53
N GLY A 503 30.77 6.65 -8.25
CA GLY A 503 30.18 7.81 -7.54
C GLY A 503 28.81 7.56 -6.86
N ASP A 504 28.56 8.31 -5.78
CA ASP A 504 27.52 8.03 -4.76
C ASP A 504 26.08 8.11 -5.28
N SER A 505 25.80 9.01 -6.23
CA SER A 505 24.46 9.20 -6.83
C SER A 505 23.90 7.97 -7.56
N LEU A 506 24.77 7.03 -7.94
CA LEU A 506 24.39 5.78 -8.61
C LEU A 506 23.65 4.84 -7.64
N LEU A 507 24.05 4.85 -6.36
CA LEU A 507 23.50 3.96 -5.34
C LEU A 507 22.08 4.36 -4.92
N ASP A 508 21.83 5.65 -4.72
CA ASP A 508 20.49 6.17 -4.41
C ASP A 508 19.49 5.87 -5.52
N SER A 509 19.93 6.04 -6.77
CA SER A 509 19.10 5.78 -7.94
C SER A 509 18.78 4.29 -8.08
N LEU A 510 19.73 3.41 -7.73
CA LEU A 510 19.53 1.96 -7.67
C LEU A 510 18.52 1.52 -6.61
N VAL A 511 18.65 2.07 -5.40
CA VAL A 511 17.70 1.83 -4.31
C VAL A 511 16.29 2.19 -4.76
N SER A 512 16.10 3.35 -5.41
CA SER A 512 14.78 3.77 -5.90
C SER A 512 14.18 2.83 -6.95
N ILE A 513 14.99 2.18 -7.79
CA ILE A 513 14.50 1.23 -8.80
C ILE A 513 14.05 -0.06 -8.11
N ILE A 514 14.91 -0.63 -7.27
CA ILE A 514 14.65 -1.90 -6.58
C ILE A 514 13.46 -1.77 -5.62
N GLU A 515 13.27 -0.60 -5.00
CA GLU A 515 12.14 -0.31 -4.10
C GLU A 515 10.81 -0.01 -4.84
N SER A 516 10.80 -0.01 -6.18
CA SER A 516 9.58 0.19 -6.96
C SER A 516 8.56 -0.91 -6.67
N GLU A 517 7.30 -0.56 -6.39
CA GLU A 517 6.21 -1.51 -6.07
C GLU A 517 5.91 -2.53 -7.19
N ASP A 518 6.38 -2.22 -8.40
CA ASP A 518 6.23 -3.05 -9.61
C ASP A 518 7.31 -4.14 -9.76
N ILE A 519 8.38 -4.12 -8.95
CA ILE A 519 9.48 -5.11 -9.02
C ILE A 519 9.33 -6.14 -7.89
N ASN A 520 9.19 -7.42 -8.26
CA ASN A 520 9.02 -8.51 -7.31
C ASN A 520 10.35 -9.27 -7.08
N VAL A 521 11.24 -8.65 -6.31
CA VAL A 521 12.56 -9.19 -5.95
C VAL A 521 12.58 -9.72 -4.51
N ALA A 522 13.28 -10.83 -4.31
CA ALA A 522 13.70 -11.25 -2.98
C ALA A 522 14.81 -10.30 -2.46
N PRO A 523 15.18 -10.40 -1.17
CA PRO A 523 16.24 -9.57 -0.60
C PRO A 523 17.55 -9.67 -1.38
N VAL A 524 18.34 -8.60 -1.38
CA VAL A 524 19.69 -8.61 -1.95
C VAL A 524 20.54 -9.66 -1.24
N SER A 525 21.07 -10.61 -2.01
CA SER A 525 21.94 -11.67 -1.49
C SER A 525 23.39 -11.21 -1.42
N SER A 526 23.85 -10.41 -2.38
CA SER A 526 25.24 -9.93 -2.40
C SER A 526 25.35 -8.52 -3.00
N ALA A 527 26.30 -7.73 -2.53
CA ALA A 527 26.59 -6.41 -3.08
C ALA A 527 28.10 -6.17 -3.18
N PHE A 528 28.52 -5.58 -4.30
CA PHE A 528 29.88 -5.11 -4.57
C PHE A 528 29.85 -3.59 -4.80
N PHE A 529 30.69 -2.88 -4.06
CA PHE A 529 30.85 -1.44 -4.18
C PHE A 529 32.33 -1.11 -4.39
N GLY A 530 32.68 -0.50 -5.52
CA GLY A 530 34.06 -0.09 -5.81
C GLY A 530 34.13 1.40 -6.11
N ALA A 531 35.11 2.12 -5.58
CA ALA A 531 35.31 3.54 -5.90
C ALA A 531 34.08 4.46 -5.63
N ILE A 532 33.32 4.23 -4.54
CA ILE A 532 32.14 5.01 -4.12
C ILE A 532 32.29 5.41 -2.64
N SER A 533 31.93 6.65 -2.28
CA SER A 533 31.82 7.08 -0.88
C SER A 533 30.42 6.77 -0.35
N ILE A 534 30.32 5.83 0.59
CA ILE A 534 29.01 5.35 1.06
C ILE A 534 28.72 5.89 2.46
N ASP A 535 27.59 6.58 2.64
CA ASP A 535 26.96 6.70 3.96
C ASP A 535 26.41 5.32 4.36
N SER A 536 27.25 4.55 5.04
CA SER A 536 26.94 3.19 5.49
C SER A 536 25.64 3.12 6.30
N LYS A 537 25.33 4.14 7.09
CA LYS A 537 24.14 4.16 7.95
C LYS A 537 22.88 4.34 7.13
N ALA A 538 22.89 5.28 6.18
CA ALA A 538 21.77 5.49 5.25
C ALA A 538 21.54 4.24 4.38
N VAL A 539 22.61 3.70 3.79
CA VAL A 539 22.55 2.55 2.89
C VAL A 539 22.03 1.31 3.60
N PHE A 540 22.60 0.92 4.75
CA PHE A 540 22.14 -0.28 5.49
C PHE A 540 20.78 -0.10 6.18
N SER A 541 20.32 1.14 6.38
CA SER A 541 18.97 1.41 6.88
C SER A 541 17.87 1.35 5.81
N SER A 542 18.25 1.33 4.52
CA SER A 542 17.30 1.21 3.41
C SER A 542 16.56 -0.13 3.41
N LYS A 543 15.39 -0.19 2.76
CA LYS A 543 14.63 -1.44 2.71
C LYS A 543 15.35 -2.50 1.88
N LEU A 544 16.28 -2.08 1.01
CA LEU A 544 17.15 -2.94 0.22
C LEU A 544 17.81 -4.06 1.05
N PHE A 545 18.18 -3.75 2.30
CA PHE A 545 18.88 -4.68 3.21
C PHE A 545 18.07 -5.10 4.44
N SER A 546 16.81 -4.66 4.52
CA SER A 546 15.91 -4.91 5.66
C SER A 546 15.68 -6.40 5.97
N LYS A 547 15.92 -7.29 5.01
CA LYS A 547 15.71 -8.74 5.14
C LYS A 547 16.99 -9.58 5.25
N GLY A 548 18.18 -8.96 5.28
CA GLY A 548 19.49 -9.63 5.46
C GLY A 548 20.36 -9.58 4.19
N ILE A 549 21.66 -9.79 4.34
CA ILE A 549 22.67 -9.81 3.25
C ILE A 549 23.54 -11.05 3.45
N GLU A 550 23.83 -11.80 2.39
CA GLU A 550 24.72 -12.98 2.45
C GLU A 550 26.19 -12.58 2.33
N ALA A 551 26.53 -11.59 1.48
CA ALA A 551 27.89 -11.09 1.30
C ALA A 551 27.96 -9.61 0.88
N ILE A 552 28.98 -8.88 1.34
CA ILE A 552 29.31 -7.52 0.89
C ILE A 552 30.81 -7.47 0.56
N THR A 553 31.15 -6.90 -0.58
CA THR A 553 32.53 -6.62 -0.97
C THR A 553 32.69 -5.12 -1.25
N TYR A 554 33.72 -4.51 -0.67
CA TYR A 554 34.06 -3.10 -0.86
C TYR A 554 35.51 -3.01 -1.33
N GLU A 555 35.78 -2.22 -2.37
CA GLU A 555 37.14 -1.97 -2.89
C GLU A 555 37.54 -0.50 -2.70
N GLU A 556 38.74 -0.29 -2.16
CA GLU A 556 39.27 0.99 -1.67
C GLU A 556 39.24 2.08 -2.75
N THR A 557 38.54 3.19 -2.47
CA THR A 557 38.67 4.44 -3.23
C THR A 557 40.09 4.98 -3.07
N ALA A 558 40.72 5.42 -4.17
CA ALA A 558 42.11 5.92 -4.20
C ALA A 558 42.44 7.11 -3.26
N GLU A 559 41.48 7.64 -2.51
CA GLU A 559 41.70 8.62 -1.46
C GLU A 559 41.00 8.19 -0.16
N VAL A 560 41.67 7.39 0.65
CA VAL A 560 41.34 7.30 2.08
C VAL A 560 41.74 8.63 2.71
N ASN A 561 40.77 9.52 2.87
CA ASN A 561 40.95 10.69 3.71
C ASN A 561 41.18 10.19 5.14
N LYS A 562 42.41 10.31 5.65
CA LYS A 562 42.88 9.80 6.96
C LYS A 562 42.10 10.31 8.18
N SER A 563 41.07 11.15 7.99
CA SER A 563 40.18 11.64 9.04
C SER A 563 38.98 10.72 9.33
N CYS A 564 38.71 9.72 8.49
CA CYS A 564 37.60 8.79 8.71
C CYS A 564 38.09 7.53 9.45
N HIS A 565 38.46 7.66 10.73
CA HIS A 565 38.73 6.52 11.63
C HIS A 565 37.47 5.74 12.06
N GLU A 566 36.43 5.74 11.24
CA GLU A 566 35.19 5.02 11.52
C GLU A 566 34.98 3.95 10.45
N PHE A 567 35.74 2.87 10.55
CA PHE A 567 35.29 1.57 10.05
C PHE A 567 34.10 1.13 10.92
N ILE A 568 32.90 1.58 10.56
CA ILE A 568 31.66 1.26 11.28
C ILE A 568 31.24 -0.15 10.87
N PHE A 569 31.58 -1.15 11.69
CA PHE A 569 30.83 -2.40 11.73
C PHE A 569 29.42 -2.09 12.29
N PRO A 570 28.34 -2.07 11.48
CA PRO A 570 27.05 -1.62 11.98
C PRO A 570 26.47 -2.63 12.98
N GLU A 571 26.01 -2.12 14.12
CA GLU A 571 25.32 -2.90 15.17
C GLU A 571 24.22 -3.82 14.63
N GLN A 572 23.59 -3.46 13.51
CA GLN A 572 22.52 -4.23 12.87
C GLN A 572 23.03 -5.50 12.16
N ILE A 573 24.26 -5.48 11.60
CA ILE A 573 24.92 -6.68 11.06
C ILE A 573 25.25 -7.63 12.22
N ARG A 574 25.80 -7.07 13.32
CA ARG A 574 26.08 -7.80 14.55
C ARG A 574 24.82 -8.47 15.12
N LYS A 575 23.69 -7.75 15.12
CA LYS A 575 22.41 -8.22 15.66
C LYS A 575 21.75 -9.29 14.80
N LYS A 576 21.77 -9.16 13.46
CA LYS A 576 21.22 -10.18 12.55
C LYS A 576 22.05 -11.46 12.48
N VAL A 577 23.38 -11.35 12.57
CA VAL A 577 24.28 -12.51 12.69
C VAL A 577 24.05 -13.24 14.02
N TYR A 578 23.75 -12.51 15.11
CA TYR A 578 23.41 -13.09 16.41
C TYR A 578 22.00 -13.71 16.48
N GLU A 579 21.02 -13.12 15.80
CA GLU A 579 19.61 -13.56 15.86
C GLU A 579 19.33 -14.79 14.97
N ASN A 580 20.11 -14.98 13.89
CA ASN A 580 20.11 -16.22 13.13
C ASN A 580 20.95 -17.28 13.84
N LYS A 581 20.30 -18.13 14.65
CA LYS A 581 20.88 -19.33 15.27
C LYS A 581 21.60 -20.24 14.24
N MET A 582 22.87 -19.97 13.97
CA MET A 582 23.81 -20.93 13.38
C MET A 582 24.16 -21.94 14.49
N ASN A 583 23.37 -23.02 14.59
CA ASN A 583 23.58 -24.10 15.55
C ASN A 583 24.67 -25.09 15.11
N GLU A 584 25.50 -24.73 14.13
CA GLU A 584 26.65 -25.54 13.72
C GLU A 584 27.95 -24.83 14.10
N PRO A 585 28.91 -25.53 14.74
CA PRO A 585 30.22 -24.95 15.02
C PRO A 585 30.92 -24.64 13.71
N ILE A 586 31.38 -23.40 13.56
CA ILE A 586 32.26 -23.00 12.46
C ILE A 586 33.54 -23.83 12.58
N LYS A 587 33.73 -24.78 11.66
CA LYS A 587 35.00 -25.49 11.52
C LYS A 587 35.99 -24.55 10.84
N TYR A 588 37.23 -24.54 11.32
CA TYR A 588 38.32 -23.86 10.65
C TYR A 588 39.56 -24.74 10.70
N GLN A 589 40.41 -24.60 9.69
CA GLN A 589 41.68 -25.33 9.57
C GLN A 589 42.83 -24.36 9.77
N ILE A 590 43.76 -24.72 10.66
CA ILE A 590 44.98 -23.95 10.86
C ILE A 590 46.05 -24.51 9.92
N HIS A 591 46.63 -23.62 9.12
CA HIS A 591 47.77 -23.95 8.27
C HIS A 591 49.04 -23.36 8.88
N HIS A 592 49.98 -24.24 9.22
CA HIS A 592 51.31 -23.81 9.66
C HIS A 592 52.12 -23.35 8.44
N SER A 593 52.71 -22.15 8.54
CA SER A 593 53.48 -21.53 7.46
C SER A 593 54.77 -22.28 7.09
N ASP A 594 55.19 -23.26 7.89
CA ASP A 594 56.37 -24.10 7.64
C ASP A 594 56.04 -25.43 6.93
N GLY A 595 54.77 -25.70 6.62
CA GLY A 595 54.33 -26.87 5.87
C GLY A 595 54.24 -28.17 6.67
N SER A 596 54.31 -28.13 8.01
CA SER A 596 54.44 -29.34 8.85
C SER A 596 53.15 -30.13 9.15
N GLY A 597 51.96 -29.70 8.73
CA GLY A 597 50.73 -30.50 8.83
C GLY A 597 49.44 -29.71 9.08
N ARG A 598 48.28 -30.41 9.05
CA ARG A 598 46.93 -29.87 9.31
C ARG A 598 46.45 -30.31 10.69
N GLU A 599 45.99 -29.38 11.52
CA GLU A 599 45.25 -29.70 12.75
C GLU A 599 43.83 -29.11 12.68
N GLU A 600 42.82 -29.93 12.99
CA GLU A 600 41.43 -29.49 13.15
C GLU A 600 41.19 -29.05 14.59
N ALA A 601 40.98 -27.74 14.80
CA ALA A 601 40.50 -27.21 16.06
C ALA A 601 38.97 -27.12 16.06
N LYS A 602 38.33 -27.43 17.20
CA LYS A 602 36.86 -27.60 17.27
C LYS A 602 36.06 -26.33 17.54
N SER A 603 36.66 -25.23 18.01
CA SER A 603 36.02 -23.90 18.00
C SER A 603 37.04 -22.76 18.20
N ILE A 604 36.72 -21.54 17.76
CA ILE A 604 37.62 -20.37 17.93
C ILE A 604 37.78 -20.00 19.41
N TRP A 605 36.78 -20.40 20.22
CA TRP A 605 36.71 -20.13 21.64
C TRP A 605 37.66 -21.01 22.47
N ASP A 606 38.04 -22.19 21.97
CA ASP A 606 39.00 -23.08 22.63
C ASP A 606 40.44 -22.53 22.57
N ILE A 607 40.73 -21.60 21.64
CA ILE A 607 42.01 -20.86 21.57
C ILE A 607 42.00 -19.65 22.53
N MET A 608 40.83 -19.13 22.86
CA MET A 608 40.64 -17.86 23.58
C MET A 608 40.47 -18.02 25.10
N GLU A 609 41.23 -18.91 25.76
CA GLU A 609 41.18 -19.03 27.23
C GLU A 609 41.75 -17.77 27.94
N PHE A 610 40.87 -16.78 28.12
CA PHE A 610 40.91 -15.62 29.02
C PHE A 610 42.24 -14.84 29.10
N VAL A 611 42.31 -13.68 28.47
CA VAL A 611 43.26 -12.61 28.85
C VAL A 611 42.41 -11.34 29.10
N PRO A 612 42.60 -10.62 30.22
CA PRO A 612 41.64 -9.63 30.71
C PRO A 612 41.56 -8.39 29.81
N ASP A 613 40.44 -7.66 29.91
CA ASP A 613 40.13 -6.46 29.12
C ASP A 613 41.34 -5.53 28.96
N GLY A 614 41.71 -5.26 27.70
CA GLY A 614 42.72 -4.26 27.32
C GLY A 614 43.92 -4.74 26.48
N ALA A 615 44.00 -6.01 26.08
CA ALA A 615 45.17 -6.56 25.35
C ALA A 615 44.93 -6.84 23.85
N ILE A 616 44.22 -5.95 23.16
CA ILE A 616 44.04 -6.00 21.69
C ILE A 616 44.53 -4.67 21.11
N GLU A 617 45.61 -4.74 20.34
CA GLU A 617 46.12 -3.59 19.56
C GLU A 617 45.76 -3.81 18.09
N TYR A 618 45.05 -2.84 17.52
CA TYR A 618 44.64 -2.82 16.12
C TYR A 618 45.65 -2.01 15.30
N SER A 619 46.15 -2.56 14.19
CA SER A 619 47.08 -1.85 13.30
C SER A 619 46.36 -1.31 12.07
N GLU A 620 47.00 -0.34 11.41
CA GLU A 620 46.48 0.35 10.21
C GLU A 620 46.31 -0.57 8.98
N ASP A 621 46.78 -1.82 9.03
CA ASP A 621 46.73 -2.80 7.93
C ASP A 621 45.63 -3.87 8.10
N GLU A 622 44.57 -3.51 8.83
CA GLU A 622 43.38 -4.35 9.08
C GLU A 622 43.68 -5.68 9.79
N SER A 623 44.73 -5.71 10.62
CA SER A 623 45.06 -6.84 11.49
C SER A 623 44.93 -6.51 12.97
N ALA A 624 44.61 -7.53 13.77
CA ALA A 624 44.54 -7.42 15.23
C ALA A 624 45.66 -8.24 15.87
N THR A 625 46.47 -7.62 16.73
CA THR A 625 47.53 -8.31 17.47
C THR A 625 47.03 -8.75 18.85
N LEU A 626 47.07 -10.05 19.11
CA LEU A 626 46.63 -10.69 20.34
C LEU A 626 47.84 -11.27 21.07
N THR A 627 47.90 -11.15 22.40
CA THR A 627 48.99 -11.73 23.20
C THR A 627 48.45 -12.78 24.16
N ASN A 628 48.99 -14.00 24.13
CA ASN A 628 48.55 -15.06 25.04
C ASN A 628 49.18 -14.94 26.45
N LYS A 629 48.76 -15.79 27.39
CA LYS A 629 49.27 -15.78 28.79
C LYS A 629 50.77 -16.05 28.94
N SER A 630 51.41 -16.66 27.95
CA SER A 630 52.87 -16.88 27.94
C SER A 630 53.65 -15.76 27.25
N GLY A 631 52.98 -14.68 26.82
CA GLY A 631 53.61 -13.50 26.21
C GLY A 631 53.86 -13.62 24.71
N GLN A 632 53.38 -14.68 24.05
CA GLN A 632 53.49 -14.83 22.60
C GLN A 632 52.41 -14.01 21.89
N LYS A 633 52.82 -13.30 20.83
CA LYS A 633 51.96 -12.44 20.02
C LYS A 633 51.48 -13.14 18.75
N PHE A 634 50.20 -12.98 18.44
CA PHE A 634 49.52 -13.54 17.29
C PHE A 634 48.89 -12.39 16.51
N ILE A 635 49.14 -12.33 15.21
CA ILE A 635 48.52 -11.35 14.31
C ILE A 635 47.37 -12.04 13.57
N VAL A 636 46.15 -11.54 13.73
CA VAL A 636 44.94 -12.08 13.10
C VAL A 636 44.53 -11.19 11.93
N LYS A 637 44.48 -11.77 10.72
CA LYS A 637 43.92 -11.15 9.51
C LYS A 637 42.67 -11.89 9.04
N LEU A 638 41.63 -11.13 8.71
CA LEU A 638 40.38 -11.62 8.12
C LEU A 638 40.52 -11.62 6.60
N ASN A 639 40.46 -12.80 5.98
CA ASN A 639 40.50 -12.92 4.52
C ASN A 639 39.20 -13.57 4.02
N TYR A 640 38.57 -12.95 3.03
CA TYR A 640 37.33 -13.42 2.41
C TYR A 640 37.64 -14.16 1.09
N GLU A 641 37.17 -15.40 0.95
CA GLU A 641 37.30 -16.20 -0.28
C GLU A 641 35.91 -16.67 -0.79
N PRO A 642 35.65 -16.67 -2.12
CA PRO A 642 34.29 -16.46 -2.66
C PRO A 642 33.44 -17.72 -2.93
N SER A 643 33.75 -18.90 -2.38
CA SER A 643 33.07 -20.15 -2.80
C SER A 643 32.53 -21.07 -1.69
N SER A 644 32.46 -20.63 -0.43
CA SER A 644 31.77 -21.37 0.64
C SER A 644 31.26 -20.41 1.73
N THR A 645 30.25 -20.83 2.49
CA THR A 645 29.82 -20.17 3.73
C THR A 645 30.86 -20.35 4.86
N GLU A 646 32.12 -19.99 4.63
CA GLU A 646 33.21 -20.02 5.61
C GLU A 646 34.01 -18.70 5.61
N PHE A 647 34.39 -18.23 6.80
CA PHE A 647 35.38 -17.17 7.00
C PHE A 647 36.76 -17.81 7.23
N ARG A 648 37.82 -17.37 6.54
CA ARG A 648 39.19 -17.82 6.84
C ARG A 648 39.94 -16.82 7.69
N PHE A 649 40.56 -17.33 8.74
CA PHE A 649 41.46 -16.59 9.62
C PHE A 649 42.88 -17.12 9.39
N SER A 650 43.83 -16.22 9.16
CA SER A 650 45.25 -16.55 9.14
C SER A 650 45.94 -15.92 10.35
N ALA A 651 46.62 -16.75 11.14
CA ALA A 651 47.42 -16.33 12.28
C ALA A 651 48.90 -16.66 12.02
N CYS A 652 49.78 -15.69 12.23
CA CYS A 652 51.23 -15.90 12.21
C CYS A 652 51.78 -15.65 13.61
N SER A 653 52.56 -16.59 14.15
CA SER A 653 53.29 -16.39 15.41
C SER A 653 54.60 -15.69 15.10
N THR A 654 54.77 -14.47 15.58
CA THR A 654 56.08 -13.83 15.61
C THR A 654 56.75 -14.17 16.95
N ASN A 655 57.93 -14.80 16.89
CA ASN A 655 58.85 -14.82 18.04
C ASN A 655 59.34 -13.43 18.35
#